data_AF-A0A133U7V7-F1
#
_entry.id   AF-A0A133U7V7-F1
#
_cell.length_a   1.000
_cell.length_b   1.000
_cell.length_c   1.000
_cell.angle_alpha   90.00
_cell.angle_beta   90.00
_cell.angle_gamma   90.00
#
_symmetry.space_group_name_H-M   'P 1'
#
loop_
_entity.id
_entity.type
_entity.pdbx_description
1 polymer ?
#
loop_
_entity_poly.entity_id
_entity_poly.type
_entity_poly.pdbx_seq_one_letter_code
_entity_poly.pdbx_strand_id
1 'polypeptide(L)'
;MSKIGVYICQCGTNIAGTVDVEEVVEFASGLEGVEVAEGYRFMCSDPGQDMIREDIEEEGLTKVVVASCSPDLHEVTFRDVVESAGLNRFEFQMANIREHCSWVTEEGGEATEKAKRLVNAAVSRVKRHEPLEVREVDVVPRTLVVGGGIAGIEAALSVAESGKEVWLVEKSPSIGGHMAQLDKTFPTLDCSSCILTPKMGDMGRHPNIELLTYSEVESVDGFPGNFEVKIRKKARYVDEDECTACGECEEVCPIVTPNEFDEGMGERNAIYRPFPQAVPNSFTITRKDAPPCVTACPIHQNSSGYIALIADGKYEEALDVILRDNPLPEVCGRVCFHPCEDSCTRADVDESVSICFLKRFVTDQVDDYNLPKPERERDEKVAIVGSGPAGLVCAYYLRKRGYQVQVYEKLPVAGGMLATGIPEYRLPNEILQKEIKRLRKQGVEINLETSIGEDLPLSKLKENFDAVFIAIGAYKERKLGIPGENLSGVLSGIEFLKDVNLDEDEIKLGDKVTVVGGGNSAIDAARTANRLGAKDVTIVYRRGREQMPASDEEVEEALEEGINIEFLTNPTRVLGEDKVEHVECVKMELGEPDESGRKRPIPIEDSEFTIPCDSLIMAIGQIPEVKPLVNDTNLKTTGWNGFVVDETTLQTNIEEIFAGGDCVTGPDIVVNAMEAGRRAAESIHRYINGLNMTEDRELEGPYESEIEVDVENEQKEKRIEMPKLDAMERKGFEEVNQGFTEESAKQEAERCLNCAICCDCRLCDTVCDPNAINHFMEDGIIKENFGNMIIATGYDLFDPEAIERFGYGRLDNVYTALEVERMIDATGPTEGEVILSDGSEPESVVIVHCVGSRDEDYHEYCSRVCCMYSMKLAHLIKEETDAEVHELYNVDLRASGKGAEEFYNRIEEEGIYFLRGKVEEFEVKRRNSQLYVKYKESSGEENIEIPADMVVLSPAMEPAPDADEVARVFSLGRSEDGFFRERHPKLAPVNTGVDGIFLAGACQAPKDIPDSVGQGAAAADKAAAMIDRGFQKLNPYISEIDKDVCSGCRTCIYACPYDAIEFDEEKGVSNVRETLCKGCGICSMICRTGAAHQHGYTDDQLTAEIVSVLQ
;
A
#
# COMPACT_ATOMS: atom_id res chain seq x y z
N MET A 1 2.77 -32.63 -56.63
CA MET A 1 3.46 -33.41 -55.59
C MET A 1 4.54 -32.51 -55.04
N SER A 2 4.65 -32.41 -53.71
CA SER A 2 5.70 -31.62 -53.07
C SER A 2 7.05 -32.28 -53.34
N LYS A 3 8.04 -31.51 -53.82
CA LYS A 3 9.44 -31.90 -53.94
C LYS A 3 10.19 -31.36 -52.72
N ILE A 4 10.72 -32.26 -51.89
CA ILE A 4 11.29 -31.90 -50.59
C ILE A 4 12.81 -32.14 -50.61
N GLY A 5 13.59 -31.12 -50.23
CA GLY A 5 15.01 -31.29 -49.90
C GLY A 5 15.17 -31.50 -48.39
N VAL A 6 15.93 -32.51 -47.98
CA VAL A 6 16.17 -32.84 -46.56
C VAL A 6 17.65 -32.77 -46.23
N TYR A 7 18.04 -31.85 -45.36
CA TYR A 7 19.44 -31.59 -45.04
C TYR A 7 19.76 -31.93 -43.60
N ILE A 8 20.72 -32.82 -43.37
CA ILE A 8 21.09 -33.31 -42.04
C ILE A 8 22.44 -32.71 -41.65
N CYS A 9 22.48 -31.96 -40.55
CA CYS A 9 23.70 -31.32 -40.07
C CYS A 9 24.49 -32.26 -39.14
N GLN A 10 25.81 -32.30 -39.31
CA GLN A 10 26.71 -33.00 -38.37
C GLN A 10 27.06 -32.16 -37.15
N CYS A 11 27.02 -30.83 -37.28
CA CYS A 11 27.40 -29.84 -36.26
C CYS A 11 28.76 -30.16 -35.59
N GLY A 12 29.75 -30.51 -36.40
CA GLY A 12 31.04 -31.01 -35.93
C GLY A 12 30.89 -32.38 -35.27
N THR A 13 31.07 -32.46 -33.94
CA THR A 13 30.83 -33.67 -33.15
C THR A 13 29.56 -33.58 -32.30
N ASN A 14 28.84 -32.46 -32.33
CA ASN A 14 27.66 -32.29 -31.48
C ASN A 14 26.49 -33.19 -31.89
N ILE A 15 26.30 -33.40 -33.20
CA ILE A 15 25.28 -34.32 -33.71
C ILE A 15 25.95 -35.63 -34.13
N ALA A 16 26.95 -35.55 -35.03
CA ALA A 16 27.62 -36.74 -35.57
C ALA A 16 28.46 -37.54 -34.54
N GLY A 17 28.66 -37.03 -33.33
CA GLY A 17 29.29 -37.79 -32.25
C GLY A 17 28.36 -38.84 -31.62
N THR A 18 27.05 -38.65 -31.75
CA THR A 18 26.03 -39.52 -31.13
C THR A 18 25.08 -40.12 -32.19
N VAL A 19 24.67 -39.32 -33.17
CA VAL A 19 23.75 -39.70 -34.26
C VAL A 19 24.55 -40.10 -35.50
N ASP A 20 24.25 -41.26 -36.07
CA ASP A 20 24.79 -41.67 -37.37
C ASP A 20 24.09 -40.90 -38.50
N VAL A 21 24.73 -39.80 -38.91
CA VAL A 21 24.17 -38.89 -39.92
C VAL A 21 24.05 -39.56 -41.29
N GLU A 22 24.97 -40.46 -41.66
CA GLU A 22 24.89 -41.15 -42.96
C GLU A 22 23.66 -42.07 -43.01
N GLU A 23 23.38 -42.77 -41.90
CA GLU A 23 22.20 -43.63 -41.78
C GLU A 23 20.88 -42.82 -41.81
N VAL A 24 20.85 -41.63 -41.21
CA VAL A 24 19.68 -40.73 -41.26
C VAL A 24 19.47 -40.17 -42.67
N VAL A 25 20.55 -39.84 -43.40
CA VAL A 25 20.48 -39.39 -44.80
C VAL A 25 19.93 -40.51 -45.70
N GLU A 26 20.41 -41.75 -45.53
CA GLU A 26 19.91 -42.91 -46.29
C GLU A 26 18.43 -43.15 -46.01
N PHE A 27 18.02 -43.07 -44.74
CA PHE A 27 16.61 -43.17 -44.35
C PHE A 27 15.75 -42.05 -44.98
N ALA A 28 16.19 -40.80 -44.88
CA ALA A 28 15.46 -39.63 -45.41
C ALA A 28 15.27 -39.72 -46.93
N SER A 29 16.27 -40.24 -47.66
CA SER A 29 16.21 -40.47 -49.10
C SER A 29 15.10 -41.45 -49.52
N GLY A 30 14.71 -42.36 -48.62
CA GLY A 30 13.64 -43.34 -48.86
C GLY A 30 12.23 -42.84 -48.58
N LEU A 31 12.07 -41.63 -48.04
CA LEU A 31 10.78 -41.07 -47.68
C LEU A 31 10.02 -40.55 -48.90
N GLU A 32 8.71 -40.76 -48.93
CA GLU A 32 7.85 -40.32 -50.04
C GLU A 32 7.94 -38.79 -50.23
N GLY A 33 8.20 -38.32 -51.45
CA GLY A 33 8.25 -36.89 -51.79
C GLY A 33 9.59 -36.20 -51.50
N VAL A 34 10.58 -36.90 -50.94
CA VAL A 34 11.96 -36.41 -50.84
C VAL A 34 12.66 -36.62 -52.18
N GLU A 35 13.18 -35.53 -52.76
CA GLU A 35 13.93 -35.56 -54.02
C GLU A 35 15.44 -35.60 -53.76
N VAL A 36 15.89 -34.82 -52.78
CA VAL A 36 17.28 -34.71 -52.36
C VAL A 36 17.37 -34.89 -50.86
N ALA A 37 18.32 -35.70 -50.40
CA ALA A 37 18.72 -35.75 -49.00
C ALA A 37 20.23 -35.75 -48.87
N GLU A 38 20.77 -34.77 -48.16
CA GLU A 38 22.22 -34.59 -48.02
C GLU A 38 22.65 -34.36 -46.57
N GLY A 39 23.86 -34.80 -46.24
CA GLY A 39 24.50 -34.57 -44.96
C GLY A 39 25.70 -33.65 -45.11
N TYR A 40 25.76 -32.54 -44.36
CA TYR A 40 26.91 -31.63 -44.37
C TYR A 40 27.38 -31.27 -42.97
N ARG A 41 28.66 -30.88 -42.88
CA ARG A 41 29.34 -30.65 -41.61
C ARG A 41 28.70 -29.53 -40.78
N PHE A 42 28.38 -28.41 -41.43
CA PHE A 42 27.74 -27.24 -40.82
C PHE A 42 26.73 -26.63 -41.78
N MET A 43 25.47 -27.07 -41.69
CA MET A 43 24.40 -26.56 -42.58
C MET A 43 24.22 -25.03 -42.49
N CYS A 44 24.47 -24.42 -41.33
CA CYS A 44 24.34 -22.97 -41.16
C CYS A 44 25.52 -22.16 -41.73
N SER A 45 26.60 -22.80 -42.18
CA SER A 45 27.74 -22.11 -42.82
C SER A 45 27.43 -21.79 -44.28
N ASP A 46 28.14 -20.81 -44.87
CA ASP A 46 27.92 -20.39 -46.26
C ASP A 46 27.85 -21.57 -47.25
N PRO A 47 28.78 -22.56 -47.23
CA PRO A 47 28.67 -23.71 -48.14
C PRO A 47 27.42 -24.57 -47.93
N GLY A 48 26.96 -24.71 -46.69
CA GLY A 48 25.73 -25.44 -46.38
C GLY A 48 24.48 -24.68 -46.82
N GLN A 49 24.50 -23.36 -46.71
CA GLN A 49 23.41 -22.51 -47.21
C GLN A 49 23.39 -22.47 -48.75
N ASP A 50 24.56 -22.37 -49.39
CA ASP A 50 24.72 -22.37 -50.84
C ASP A 50 24.18 -23.67 -51.44
N MET A 51 24.50 -24.81 -50.84
CA MET A 51 23.96 -26.13 -51.20
C MET A 51 22.42 -26.15 -51.22
N ILE A 52 21.77 -25.62 -50.17
CA ILE A 52 20.30 -25.53 -50.15
C ILE A 52 19.79 -24.65 -51.30
N ARG A 53 20.44 -23.52 -51.61
CA ARG A 53 20.00 -22.63 -52.68
C ARG A 53 20.16 -23.26 -54.06
N GLU A 54 21.31 -23.87 -54.30
CA GLU A 54 21.63 -24.56 -55.56
C GLU A 54 20.62 -25.68 -55.83
N ASP A 55 20.34 -26.54 -54.83
CA ASP A 55 19.36 -27.62 -54.99
C ASP A 55 17.92 -27.12 -55.21
N ILE A 56 17.52 -26.03 -54.56
CA ILE A 56 16.21 -25.41 -54.80
C ILE A 56 16.06 -25.02 -56.27
N GLU A 57 17.10 -24.43 -56.86
CA GLU A 57 17.11 -24.00 -58.26
C GLU A 57 17.27 -25.17 -59.24
N GLU A 58 18.20 -26.09 -58.99
CA GLU A 58 18.55 -27.19 -59.90
C GLU A 58 17.49 -28.30 -59.93
N GLU A 59 17.02 -28.73 -58.75
CA GLU A 59 16.08 -29.85 -58.61
C GLU A 59 14.61 -29.37 -58.57
N GLY A 60 14.41 -28.06 -58.50
CA GLY A 60 13.09 -27.42 -58.47
C GLY A 60 12.31 -27.78 -57.20
N LEU A 61 12.98 -27.70 -56.05
CA LEU A 61 12.40 -28.03 -54.76
C LEU A 61 11.27 -27.07 -54.41
N THR A 62 10.19 -27.60 -53.81
CA THR A 62 9.04 -26.81 -53.36
C THR A 62 8.96 -26.70 -51.84
N LYS A 63 9.76 -27.49 -51.11
CA LYS A 63 9.76 -27.55 -49.64
C LYS A 63 11.15 -27.90 -49.16
N VAL A 64 11.54 -27.44 -47.96
CA VAL A 64 12.84 -27.76 -47.37
C VAL A 64 12.70 -28.20 -45.92
N VAL A 65 13.43 -29.25 -45.55
CA VAL A 65 13.62 -29.70 -44.17
C VAL A 65 15.08 -29.60 -43.79
N VAL A 66 15.40 -28.96 -42.67
CA VAL A 66 16.75 -28.98 -42.11
C VAL A 66 16.73 -29.65 -40.74
N ALA A 67 17.40 -30.78 -40.62
CA ALA A 67 17.59 -31.52 -39.38
C ALA A 67 18.91 -31.09 -38.72
N SER A 68 18.84 -30.24 -37.70
CA SER A 68 20.02 -29.68 -37.05
C SER A 68 19.76 -29.30 -35.58
N CYS A 69 20.03 -28.05 -35.22
CA CYS A 69 19.82 -27.47 -33.88
C CYS A 69 18.37 -26.98 -33.66
N SER A 70 18.14 -26.25 -32.56
CA SER A 70 16.84 -25.65 -32.27
C SER A 70 16.38 -24.64 -33.33
N PRO A 71 15.07 -24.61 -33.67
CA PRO A 71 14.48 -23.51 -34.44
C PRO A 71 14.71 -22.13 -33.80
N ASP A 72 14.81 -22.04 -32.48
CA ASP A 72 15.07 -20.77 -31.79
C ASP A 72 16.40 -20.12 -32.20
N LEU A 73 17.35 -20.93 -32.71
CA LEU A 73 18.68 -20.48 -33.10
C LEU A 73 18.77 -20.10 -34.58
N HIS A 74 18.38 -21.02 -35.48
CA HIS A 74 18.67 -20.91 -36.92
C HIS A 74 17.44 -21.04 -37.82
N GLU A 75 16.22 -21.06 -37.29
CA GLU A 75 15.03 -21.09 -38.14
C GLU A 75 14.99 -19.87 -39.07
N VAL A 76 15.20 -18.66 -38.54
CA VAL A 76 15.25 -17.43 -39.37
C VAL A 76 16.37 -17.50 -40.39
N THR A 77 17.55 -18.01 -40.01
CA THR A 77 18.69 -18.17 -40.93
C THR A 77 18.30 -19.02 -42.13
N PHE A 78 17.70 -20.19 -41.92
CA PHE A 78 17.31 -21.07 -43.02
C PHE A 78 16.08 -20.58 -43.79
N ARG A 79 15.14 -19.89 -43.11
CA ARG A 79 14.02 -19.20 -43.76
C ARG A 79 14.50 -18.16 -44.77
N ASP A 80 15.52 -17.38 -44.41
CA ASP A 80 16.08 -16.36 -45.29
C ASP A 80 16.83 -16.99 -46.48
N VAL A 81 17.47 -18.15 -46.26
CA VAL A 81 18.11 -18.94 -47.34
C VAL A 81 17.08 -19.41 -48.36
N VAL A 82 16.00 -20.07 -47.92
CA VAL A 82 14.97 -20.56 -48.84
C VAL A 82 14.25 -19.40 -49.55
N GLU A 83 14.04 -18.26 -48.85
CA GLU A 83 13.46 -17.05 -49.43
C GLU A 83 14.35 -16.45 -50.52
N SER A 84 15.66 -16.41 -50.29
CA SER A 84 16.62 -15.91 -51.27
C SER A 84 16.73 -16.77 -52.54
N ALA A 85 16.39 -18.07 -52.46
CA ALA A 85 16.29 -18.98 -53.60
C ALA A 85 14.91 -18.96 -54.29
N GLY A 86 14.01 -18.07 -53.87
CA GLY A 86 12.69 -17.89 -54.49
C GLY A 86 11.58 -18.79 -53.93
N LEU A 87 11.83 -19.53 -52.84
CA LEU A 87 10.80 -20.30 -52.15
C LEU A 87 10.14 -19.48 -51.04
N ASN A 88 8.86 -19.69 -50.74
CA ASN A 88 8.23 -19.00 -49.61
C ASN A 88 8.86 -19.47 -48.29
N ARG A 89 9.19 -18.52 -47.41
CA ARG A 89 9.93 -18.78 -46.16
C ARG A 89 9.22 -19.73 -45.17
N PHE A 90 7.92 -19.95 -45.32
CA PHE A 90 7.13 -20.87 -44.49
C PHE A 90 6.97 -22.26 -45.10
N GLU A 91 7.46 -22.46 -46.32
CA GLU A 91 7.61 -23.77 -46.98
C GLU A 91 8.84 -24.54 -46.45
N PHE A 92 9.30 -24.16 -45.26
CA PHE A 92 10.46 -24.69 -44.55
C PHE A 92 10.03 -25.30 -43.21
N GLN A 93 10.67 -26.40 -42.81
CA GLN A 93 10.50 -27.01 -41.49
C GLN A 93 11.85 -27.40 -40.90
N MET A 94 12.07 -27.08 -39.63
CA MET A 94 13.27 -27.51 -38.91
C MET A 94 12.99 -28.74 -38.05
N ALA A 95 13.91 -29.70 -38.04
CA ALA A 95 13.89 -30.84 -37.12
C ALA A 95 15.05 -30.71 -36.12
N ASN A 96 14.74 -30.54 -34.84
CA ASN A 96 15.77 -30.43 -33.80
C ASN A 96 16.31 -31.82 -33.44
N ILE A 97 17.50 -32.15 -33.93
CA ILE A 97 18.20 -33.41 -33.63
C ILE A 97 19.46 -33.18 -32.77
N ARG A 98 19.68 -31.96 -32.25
CA ARG A 98 20.78 -31.64 -31.35
C ARG A 98 20.32 -31.55 -29.90
N GLU A 99 19.70 -30.44 -29.52
CA GLU A 99 19.22 -30.21 -28.16
C GLU A 99 18.17 -31.26 -27.75
N HIS A 100 17.31 -31.68 -28.68
CA HIS A 100 16.25 -32.65 -28.40
C HIS A 100 16.65 -34.11 -28.68
N CYS A 101 17.86 -34.37 -29.16
CA CYS A 101 18.29 -35.73 -29.50
C CYS A 101 19.76 -35.99 -29.12
N SER A 102 20.74 -35.50 -29.88
CA SER A 102 22.14 -35.90 -29.69
C SER A 102 22.75 -35.50 -28.34
N TRP A 103 22.33 -34.39 -27.74
CA TRP A 103 22.87 -33.90 -26.46
C TRP A 103 22.26 -34.57 -25.23
N VAL A 104 21.06 -35.14 -25.36
CA VAL A 104 20.27 -35.67 -24.25
C VAL A 104 20.10 -37.19 -24.30
N THR A 105 20.55 -37.84 -25.37
CA THR A 105 20.45 -39.30 -25.55
C THR A 105 21.85 -39.90 -25.47
N GLU A 106 22.10 -40.74 -24.47
CA GLU A 106 23.44 -41.31 -24.24
C GLU A 106 23.79 -42.42 -25.26
N GLU A 107 22.80 -43.24 -25.65
CA GLU A 107 23.01 -44.35 -26.59
C GLU A 107 22.88 -43.90 -28.05
N GLY A 108 23.96 -44.02 -28.82
CA GLY A 108 23.99 -43.54 -30.21
C GLY A 108 22.99 -44.23 -31.14
N GLY A 109 22.75 -45.54 -30.97
CA GLY A 109 21.74 -46.26 -31.77
C GLY A 109 20.32 -45.76 -31.55
N GLU A 110 19.96 -45.48 -30.29
CA GLU A 110 18.66 -44.89 -29.95
C GLU A 110 18.55 -43.44 -30.44
N ALA A 111 19.63 -42.67 -30.35
CA ALA A 111 19.70 -41.30 -30.86
C ALA A 111 19.51 -41.27 -32.39
N THR A 112 20.10 -42.20 -33.13
CA THR A 112 19.92 -42.32 -34.59
C THR A 112 18.48 -42.64 -34.95
N GLU A 113 17.86 -43.62 -34.28
CA GLU A 113 16.44 -43.96 -34.52
C GLU A 113 15.50 -42.80 -34.17
N LYS A 114 15.78 -42.11 -33.07
CA LYS A 114 15.04 -40.90 -32.68
C LYS A 114 15.19 -39.80 -33.74
N ALA A 115 16.40 -39.57 -34.25
CA ALA A 115 16.65 -38.59 -35.31
C ALA A 115 15.88 -38.94 -36.60
N LYS A 116 15.86 -40.22 -37.02
CA LYS A 116 15.06 -40.68 -38.17
C LYS A 116 13.56 -40.35 -38.00
N ARG A 117 12.99 -40.64 -36.82
CA ARG A 117 11.58 -40.33 -36.52
C ARG A 117 11.30 -38.83 -36.56
N LEU A 118 12.19 -38.01 -36.00
CA LEU A 118 12.06 -36.55 -36.02
C LEU A 118 12.14 -35.99 -37.46
N VAL A 119 13.01 -36.55 -38.30
CA VAL A 119 13.09 -36.19 -39.72
C VAL A 119 11.82 -36.62 -40.46
N ASN A 120 11.32 -37.84 -40.24
CA ASN A 120 10.07 -38.31 -40.83
C ASN A 120 8.88 -37.41 -40.45
N ALA A 121 8.84 -36.98 -39.19
CA ALA A 121 7.86 -36.04 -38.65
C ALA A 121 7.89 -34.70 -39.39
N ALA A 122 9.08 -34.10 -39.50
CA ALA A 122 9.26 -32.83 -40.19
C ALA A 122 8.91 -32.93 -41.68
N VAL A 123 9.31 -34.00 -42.37
CA VAL A 123 8.97 -34.24 -43.78
C VAL A 123 7.46 -34.40 -43.96
N SER A 124 6.79 -35.14 -43.07
CA SER A 124 5.35 -35.37 -43.14
C SER A 124 4.54 -34.10 -42.88
N ARG A 125 5.04 -33.23 -42.00
CA ARG A 125 4.44 -31.93 -41.69
C ARG A 125 4.65 -30.91 -42.81
N VAL A 126 5.89 -30.75 -43.32
CA VAL A 126 6.21 -29.74 -44.34
C VAL A 126 5.45 -29.96 -45.65
N LYS A 127 5.09 -31.21 -45.97
CA LYS A 127 4.20 -31.55 -47.11
C LYS A 127 2.89 -30.78 -47.10
N ARG A 128 2.37 -30.46 -45.91
CA ARG A 128 1.10 -29.79 -45.66
C ARG A 128 1.27 -28.31 -45.33
N HIS A 129 2.50 -27.79 -45.34
CA HIS A 129 2.69 -26.35 -45.22
C HIS A 129 2.04 -25.64 -46.40
N GLU A 130 1.66 -24.40 -46.19
CA GLU A 130 1.13 -23.51 -47.20
C GLU A 130 1.96 -22.23 -47.18
N PRO A 131 2.11 -21.53 -48.32
CA PRO A 131 2.85 -20.28 -48.35
C PRO A 131 2.12 -19.25 -47.50
N LEU A 132 2.82 -18.64 -46.54
CA LEU A 132 2.28 -17.57 -45.71
C LEU A 132 2.92 -16.23 -46.09
N GLU A 133 2.14 -15.16 -45.99
CA GLU A 133 2.63 -13.79 -46.23
C GLU A 133 2.97 -13.11 -44.91
N VAL A 134 4.18 -12.56 -44.84
CA VAL A 134 4.58 -11.73 -43.71
C VAL A 134 3.93 -10.37 -43.86
N ARG A 135 3.18 -9.95 -42.85
CA ARG A 135 2.57 -8.62 -42.82
C ARG A 135 3.50 -7.63 -42.18
N GLU A 136 3.49 -6.41 -42.69
CA GLU A 136 4.25 -5.29 -42.16
C GLU A 136 3.28 -4.32 -41.51
N VAL A 137 3.63 -3.88 -40.30
CA VAL A 137 2.93 -2.84 -39.56
C VAL A 137 3.88 -1.68 -39.32
N ASP A 138 3.38 -0.46 -39.39
CA ASP A 138 4.18 0.73 -39.10
C ASP A 138 4.65 0.72 -37.64
N VAL A 139 5.84 1.25 -37.39
CA VAL A 139 6.40 1.36 -36.04
C VAL A 139 6.21 2.79 -35.53
N VAL A 140 5.62 2.93 -34.35
CA VAL A 140 5.54 4.21 -33.63
C VAL A 140 6.97 4.68 -33.33
N PRO A 141 7.38 5.90 -33.72
CA PRO A 141 8.77 6.35 -33.63
C PRO A 141 9.14 6.85 -32.22
N ARG A 142 8.76 6.11 -31.19
CA ARG A 142 8.98 6.44 -29.77
C ARG A 142 9.39 5.20 -28.98
N THR A 143 10.36 5.35 -28.10
CA THR A 143 10.83 4.29 -27.18
C THR A 143 10.37 4.57 -25.75
N LEU A 144 10.00 3.54 -25.02
CA LEU A 144 9.83 3.61 -23.56
C LEU A 144 11.03 2.96 -22.87
N VAL A 145 11.58 3.61 -21.86
CA VAL A 145 12.59 3.03 -20.95
C VAL A 145 11.98 2.92 -19.56
N VAL A 146 12.08 1.73 -18.95
CA VAL A 146 11.50 1.44 -17.63
C VAL A 146 12.63 1.19 -16.64
N GLY A 147 12.81 2.10 -15.70
CA GLY A 147 13.92 2.13 -14.74
C GLY A 147 14.95 3.20 -15.08
N GLY A 148 15.18 4.11 -14.13
CA GLY A 148 16.06 5.26 -14.18
C GLY A 148 17.43 5.05 -13.55
N GLY A 149 17.90 3.81 -13.45
CA GLY A 149 19.29 3.50 -13.10
C GLY A 149 20.27 3.83 -14.24
N ILE A 150 21.58 3.66 -14.01
CA ILE A 150 22.61 4.00 -15.01
C ILE A 150 22.40 3.35 -16.39
N ALA A 151 21.88 2.11 -16.43
CA ALA A 151 21.60 1.40 -17.68
C ALA A 151 20.43 2.04 -18.46
N GLY A 152 19.36 2.41 -17.75
CA GLY A 152 18.20 3.08 -18.35
C GLY A 152 18.50 4.51 -18.77
N ILE A 153 19.26 5.25 -17.95
CA ILE A 153 19.76 6.59 -18.29
C ILE A 153 20.59 6.53 -19.58
N GLU A 154 21.54 5.59 -19.67
CA GLU A 154 22.36 5.43 -20.89
C GLU A 154 21.51 5.05 -22.11
N ALA A 155 20.55 4.15 -21.94
CA ALA A 155 19.66 3.74 -23.02
C ALA A 155 18.82 4.91 -23.52
N ALA A 156 18.21 5.69 -22.62
CA ALA A 156 17.41 6.85 -22.96
C ALA A 156 18.24 7.93 -23.66
N LEU A 157 19.39 8.31 -23.09
CA LEU A 157 20.30 9.29 -23.71
C LEU A 157 20.73 8.84 -25.11
N SER A 158 21.14 7.58 -25.28
CA SER A 158 21.57 7.05 -26.58
C SER A 158 20.45 7.08 -27.63
N VAL A 159 19.22 6.72 -27.26
CA VAL A 159 18.06 6.84 -28.16
C VAL A 159 17.78 8.31 -28.50
N ALA A 160 17.83 9.19 -27.49
CA ALA A 160 17.51 10.60 -27.66
C ALA A 160 18.54 11.35 -28.54
N GLU A 161 19.83 11.04 -28.36
CA GLU A 161 20.95 11.56 -29.16
C GLU A 161 20.89 11.08 -30.62
N SER A 162 20.29 9.92 -30.88
CA SER A 162 19.98 9.47 -32.25
C SER A 162 18.83 10.25 -32.91
N GLY A 163 18.22 11.20 -32.19
CA GLY A 163 17.15 12.07 -32.68
C GLY A 163 15.76 11.44 -32.59
N LYS A 164 15.58 10.42 -31.75
CA LYS A 164 14.29 9.74 -31.52
C LYS A 164 13.69 10.19 -30.20
N GLU A 165 12.36 10.16 -30.12
CA GLU A 165 11.64 10.45 -28.89
C GLU A 165 11.72 9.26 -27.93
N VAL A 166 11.99 9.53 -26.66
CA VAL A 166 12.04 8.51 -25.61
C VAL A 166 11.36 9.00 -24.36
N TRP A 167 10.59 8.14 -23.71
CA TRP A 167 10.03 8.39 -22.39
C TRP A 167 10.74 7.48 -21.40
N LEU A 168 11.17 8.02 -20.27
CA LEU A 168 11.74 7.24 -19.17
C LEU A 168 10.79 7.27 -17.98
N VAL A 169 10.41 6.08 -17.52
CA VAL A 169 9.58 5.89 -16.32
C VAL A 169 10.46 5.40 -15.19
N GLU A 170 10.45 6.11 -14.07
CA GLU A 170 11.18 5.77 -12.84
C GLU A 170 10.22 5.70 -11.65
N LYS A 171 10.29 4.57 -10.93
CA LYS A 171 9.43 4.25 -9.78
C LYS A 171 9.66 5.20 -8.60
N SER A 172 10.91 5.55 -8.36
CA SER A 172 11.36 6.39 -7.25
C SER A 172 11.15 7.88 -7.56
N PRO A 173 11.18 8.77 -6.55
CA PRO A 173 11.09 10.21 -6.79
C PRO A 173 12.24 10.79 -7.62
N SER A 174 13.37 10.08 -7.73
CA SER A 174 14.56 10.49 -8.49
C SER A 174 15.12 9.33 -9.31
N ILE A 175 15.75 9.66 -10.44
CA ILE A 175 16.62 8.75 -11.18
C ILE A 175 17.99 8.60 -10.48
N GLY A 176 18.77 7.61 -10.92
CA GLY A 176 20.13 7.32 -10.45
C GLY A 176 20.32 5.85 -10.09
N GLY A 177 19.31 5.23 -9.46
CA GLY A 177 19.35 3.86 -8.95
C GLY A 177 20.47 3.66 -7.92
N HIS A 178 20.88 2.40 -7.69
CA HIS A 178 21.93 2.09 -6.70
C HIS A 178 23.27 2.78 -6.97
N MET A 179 23.58 3.18 -8.21
CA MET A 179 24.82 3.90 -8.48
C MET A 179 24.88 5.26 -7.75
N ALA A 180 23.72 5.88 -7.48
CA ALA A 180 23.66 7.12 -6.71
C ALA A 180 23.96 6.92 -5.21
N GLN A 181 23.79 5.70 -4.69
CA GLN A 181 24.08 5.36 -3.29
C GLN A 181 25.57 5.11 -3.02
N LEU A 182 26.35 4.78 -4.06
CA LEU A 182 27.77 4.46 -3.94
C LEU A 182 28.61 5.74 -3.74
N ASP A 183 29.66 5.71 -2.93
CA ASP A 183 30.62 6.83 -2.85
C ASP A 183 31.53 6.86 -4.10
N LYS A 184 32.38 5.83 -4.23
CA LYS A 184 33.32 5.65 -5.37
C LYS A 184 32.97 4.41 -6.19
N THR A 185 33.56 4.32 -7.39
CA THR A 185 33.35 3.21 -8.32
C THR A 185 34.67 2.53 -8.67
N PHE A 186 34.70 1.20 -8.65
CA PHE A 186 35.88 0.43 -9.05
C PHE A 186 35.97 0.32 -10.58
N PRO A 187 37.17 0.05 -11.15
CA PRO A 187 38.47 0.00 -10.48
C PRO A 187 39.18 1.36 -10.39
N THR A 188 38.56 2.43 -10.90
CA THR A 188 39.21 3.75 -11.01
C THR A 188 39.18 4.56 -9.71
N LEU A 189 38.28 4.22 -8.79
CA LEU A 189 37.97 4.98 -7.57
C LEU A 189 37.45 6.39 -7.86
N ASP A 190 36.81 6.57 -9.01
CA ASP A 190 36.10 7.82 -9.30
C ASP A 190 34.84 7.91 -8.44
N CYS A 191 34.53 9.10 -7.95
CA CYS A 191 33.26 9.39 -7.28
C CYS A 191 32.09 9.07 -8.23
N SER A 192 31.11 8.28 -7.76
CA SER A 192 29.94 7.85 -8.53
C SER A 192 29.15 9.06 -9.04
N SER A 193 28.93 10.04 -8.15
CA SER A 193 28.19 11.27 -8.40
C SER A 193 28.85 12.14 -9.47
N CYS A 194 30.19 12.14 -9.56
CA CYS A 194 30.92 12.87 -10.60
C CYS A 194 30.64 12.34 -12.01
N ILE A 195 30.26 11.07 -12.15
CA ILE A 195 29.96 10.43 -13.44
C ILE A 195 28.45 10.42 -13.69
N LEU A 196 27.66 10.11 -12.66
CA LEU A 196 26.21 9.93 -12.77
C LEU A 196 25.46 11.26 -12.83
N THR A 197 25.78 12.23 -11.98
CA THR A 197 25.04 13.51 -11.88
C THR A 197 25.00 14.29 -13.21
N PRO A 198 26.11 14.38 -14.00
CA PRO A 198 26.05 14.99 -15.32
C PRO A 198 25.05 14.31 -16.26
N LYS A 199 25.03 12.97 -16.29
CA LYS A 199 24.08 12.20 -17.12
C LYS A 199 22.63 12.41 -16.68
N MET A 200 22.38 12.44 -15.37
CA MET A 200 21.06 12.75 -14.82
C MET A 200 20.61 14.17 -15.22
N GLY A 201 21.50 15.15 -15.10
CA GLY A 201 21.24 16.54 -15.47
C GLY A 201 21.01 16.74 -16.98
N ASP A 202 21.74 16.02 -17.82
CA ASP A 202 21.54 16.01 -19.27
C ASP A 202 20.16 15.41 -19.61
N MET A 203 19.79 14.31 -18.95
CA MET A 203 18.51 13.65 -19.16
C MET A 203 17.32 14.55 -18.80
N GLY A 204 17.37 15.24 -17.66
CA GLY A 204 16.31 16.16 -17.22
C GLY A 204 16.14 17.42 -18.09
N ARG A 205 17.05 17.69 -19.03
CA ARG A 205 17.00 18.86 -19.93
C ARG A 205 16.90 18.50 -21.41
N HIS A 206 16.94 17.22 -21.75
CA HIS A 206 17.04 16.80 -23.14
C HIS A 206 15.68 16.94 -23.85
N PRO A 207 15.59 17.62 -25.00
CA PRO A 207 14.30 17.95 -25.64
C PRO A 207 13.53 16.75 -26.21
N ASN A 208 14.22 15.62 -26.42
CA ASN A 208 13.61 14.37 -26.89
C ASN A 208 13.32 13.36 -25.77
N ILE A 209 13.55 13.74 -24.50
CA ILE A 209 13.32 12.87 -23.35
C ILE A 209 12.15 13.42 -22.54
N GLU A 210 11.10 12.63 -22.39
CA GLU A 210 10.07 12.86 -21.39
C GLU A 210 10.42 12.05 -20.14
N LEU A 211 10.67 12.74 -19.02
CA LEU A 211 11.08 12.11 -17.76
C LEU A 211 9.88 12.01 -16.80
N LEU A 212 9.38 10.79 -16.63
CA LEU A 212 8.30 10.47 -15.70
C LEU A 212 8.86 9.78 -14.46
N THR A 213 9.26 10.57 -13.48
CA THR A 213 9.68 10.09 -12.16
C THR A 213 8.49 9.93 -11.23
N TYR A 214 8.66 9.15 -10.16
CA TYR A 214 7.57 8.73 -9.27
C TYR A 214 6.38 8.14 -10.04
N SER A 215 6.68 7.35 -11.08
CA SER A 215 5.71 6.79 -12.02
C SER A 215 5.98 5.32 -12.29
N GLU A 216 4.93 4.54 -12.53
CA GLU A 216 5.02 3.10 -12.74
C GLU A 216 4.16 2.67 -13.95
N VAL A 217 4.57 1.59 -14.62
CA VAL A 217 3.81 1.03 -15.76
C VAL A 217 2.80 0.02 -15.22
N GLU A 218 1.50 0.30 -15.33
CA GLU A 218 0.43 -0.58 -14.86
C GLU A 218 0.10 -1.69 -15.86
N SER A 219 0.04 -1.37 -17.15
CA SER A 219 -0.33 -2.34 -18.19
C SER A 219 0.32 -2.01 -19.53
N VAL A 220 0.58 -3.06 -20.29
CA VAL A 220 1.12 -3.00 -21.64
C VAL A 220 0.29 -3.88 -22.55
N ASP A 221 -0.38 -3.24 -23.51
CA ASP A 221 -1.21 -3.88 -24.51
C ASP A 221 -0.61 -3.68 -25.91
N GLY A 222 -1.14 -4.40 -26.91
CA GLY A 222 -0.75 -4.23 -28.31
C GLY A 222 0.34 -5.19 -28.79
N PHE A 223 1.18 -4.73 -29.72
CA PHE A 223 2.10 -5.61 -30.46
C PHE A 223 3.42 -4.93 -30.83
N PRO A 224 4.46 -5.70 -31.19
CA PRO A 224 5.77 -5.15 -31.55
C PRO A 224 5.63 -4.05 -32.61
N GLY A 225 6.04 -2.83 -32.28
CA GLY A 225 5.89 -1.63 -33.12
C GLY A 225 4.74 -0.71 -32.73
N ASN A 226 3.75 -1.19 -31.98
CA ASN A 226 2.57 -0.44 -31.51
C ASN A 226 2.11 -1.00 -30.15
N PHE A 227 2.82 -0.64 -29.10
CA PHE A 227 2.45 -0.95 -27.72
C PHE A 227 1.64 0.21 -27.14
N GLU A 228 0.46 -0.07 -26.61
CA GLU A 228 -0.33 0.88 -25.84
C GLU A 228 0.02 0.67 -24.36
N VAL A 229 0.58 1.69 -23.71
CA VAL A 229 1.08 1.58 -22.34
C VAL A 229 0.31 2.51 -21.43
N LYS A 230 -0.15 1.97 -20.30
CA LYS A 230 -0.78 2.73 -19.22
C LYS A 230 0.24 2.98 -18.12
N ILE A 231 0.55 4.25 -17.87
CA ILE A 231 1.53 4.71 -16.89
C ILE A 231 0.77 5.43 -15.77
N ARG A 232 0.95 4.98 -14.52
CA ARG A 232 0.44 5.64 -13.32
C ARG A 232 1.49 6.61 -12.80
N LYS A 233 1.21 7.90 -12.85
CA LYS A 233 2.01 8.96 -12.21
C LYS A 233 1.51 9.14 -10.78
N LYS A 234 2.28 8.70 -9.79
CA LYS A 234 1.90 8.80 -8.39
C LYS A 234 1.86 10.27 -7.96
N ALA A 235 0.92 10.62 -7.08
CA ALA A 235 0.81 11.95 -6.52
C ALA A 235 2.04 12.26 -5.65
N ARG A 236 2.88 13.18 -6.11
CA ARG A 236 4.00 13.68 -5.31
C ARG A 236 3.56 14.57 -4.15
N TYR A 237 2.32 15.10 -4.24
CA TYR A 237 1.77 16.17 -3.42
C TYR A 237 2.58 17.47 -3.44
N VAL A 238 3.53 17.57 -4.38
CA VAL A 238 4.37 18.74 -4.64
C VAL A 238 4.39 18.92 -6.15
N ASP A 239 4.04 20.11 -6.61
CA ASP A 239 4.15 20.51 -8.00
C ASP A 239 5.63 20.71 -8.36
N GLU A 240 6.12 19.88 -9.28
CA GLU A 240 7.52 19.83 -9.70
C GLU A 240 7.96 21.14 -10.39
N ASP A 241 7.04 21.83 -11.07
CA ASP A 241 7.35 23.05 -11.84
C ASP A 241 7.45 24.30 -10.94
N GLU A 242 6.70 24.33 -9.85
CA GLU A 242 6.69 25.44 -8.88
C GLU A 242 7.67 25.22 -7.72
N CYS A 243 8.11 23.98 -7.48
CA CYS A 243 9.04 23.65 -6.39
C CYS A 243 10.44 24.25 -6.63
N THR A 244 10.94 25.02 -5.65
CA THR A 244 12.30 25.58 -5.69
C THR A 244 13.34 24.71 -4.98
N ALA A 245 12.91 23.58 -4.39
CA ALA A 245 13.75 22.67 -3.58
C ALA A 245 14.61 23.38 -2.52
N CYS A 246 14.02 24.31 -1.75
CA CYS A 246 14.72 25.09 -0.72
C CYS A 246 14.98 24.34 0.59
N GLY A 247 14.14 23.34 0.93
CA GLY A 247 14.27 22.53 2.16
C GLY A 247 13.46 23.02 3.37
N GLU A 248 12.89 24.23 3.35
CA GLU A 248 12.15 24.77 4.51
C GLU A 248 10.97 23.89 4.96
N CYS A 249 10.34 23.21 4.01
CA CYS A 249 9.23 22.29 4.27
C CYS A 249 9.64 20.99 5.00
N GLU A 250 10.90 20.56 4.84
CA GLU A 250 11.48 19.39 5.52
C GLU A 250 11.79 19.74 6.98
N GLU A 251 12.37 20.91 7.24
CA GLU A 251 12.73 21.39 8.59
C GLU A 251 11.54 21.50 9.56
N VAL A 252 10.33 21.74 9.05
CA VAL A 252 9.12 21.88 9.88
C VAL A 252 8.36 20.57 10.09
N CYS A 253 8.71 19.51 9.37
CA CYS A 253 8.00 18.24 9.41
C CYS A 253 8.24 17.51 10.74
N PRO A 254 7.20 17.22 11.55
CA PRO A 254 7.37 16.56 12.84
C PRO A 254 7.57 15.04 12.72
N ILE A 255 7.39 14.48 11.52
CA ILE A 255 7.53 13.05 11.28
C ILE A 255 8.93 12.75 10.78
N VAL A 256 9.52 11.74 11.40
CA VAL A 256 10.80 11.15 11.04
C VAL A 256 10.58 9.66 10.81
N THR A 257 11.18 9.12 9.75
CA THR A 257 11.10 7.70 9.33
C THR A 257 12.47 7.25 8.83
N PRO A 258 12.81 5.95 8.89
CA PRO A 258 14.04 5.45 8.28
C PRO A 258 14.12 5.83 6.79
N ASN A 259 15.30 6.27 6.34
CA ASN A 259 15.55 6.64 4.96
C ASN A 259 15.93 5.39 4.16
N GLU A 260 15.09 5.03 3.18
CA GLU A 260 15.31 3.89 2.31
C GLU A 260 16.56 4.06 1.43
N PHE A 261 16.93 5.31 1.07
CA PHE A 261 18.15 5.58 0.30
C PHE A 261 19.43 5.31 1.10
N ASP A 262 19.36 5.44 2.42
CA ASP A 262 20.47 5.20 3.34
C ASP A 262 20.39 3.81 4.01
N GLU A 263 19.69 2.86 3.39
CA GLU A 263 19.52 1.48 3.90
C GLU A 263 18.96 1.43 5.34
N GLY A 264 18.12 2.40 5.71
CA GLY A 264 17.54 2.51 7.05
C GLY A 264 18.49 3.02 8.14
N MET A 265 19.74 3.34 7.82
CA MET A 265 20.69 3.93 8.75
C MET A 265 20.43 5.40 9.04
N GLY A 266 20.02 6.13 8.01
CA GLY A 266 19.65 7.53 8.09
C GLY A 266 18.17 7.70 8.40
N GLU A 267 17.83 8.91 8.86
CA GLU A 267 16.46 9.33 9.07
C GLU A 267 16.06 10.34 7.99
N ARG A 268 14.79 10.32 7.57
CA ARG A 268 14.21 11.33 6.69
C ARG A 268 12.83 11.75 7.17
N ASN A 269 12.38 12.90 6.72
CA ASN A 269 11.02 13.36 7.00
C ASN A 269 9.99 12.77 6.03
N ALA A 270 8.69 12.94 6.35
CA ALA A 270 7.60 12.52 5.45
C ALA A 270 7.60 13.30 4.12
N ILE A 271 7.93 14.60 4.17
CA ILE A 271 8.30 15.39 2.99
C ILE A 271 9.82 15.38 2.87
N TYR A 272 10.33 14.91 1.74
CA TYR A 272 11.77 14.67 1.59
C TYR A 272 12.21 14.81 0.15
N ARG A 273 13.53 14.89 -0.02
CA ARG A 273 14.22 14.69 -1.29
C ARG A 273 15.19 13.52 -1.12
N PRO A 274 15.19 12.49 -2.00
CA PRO A 274 15.94 11.25 -1.76
C PRO A 274 17.43 11.46 -1.45
N PHE A 275 18.08 12.37 -2.17
CA PHE A 275 19.47 12.78 -1.95
C PHE A 275 19.72 14.18 -2.54
N PRO A 276 20.79 14.89 -2.16
CA PRO A 276 20.99 16.30 -2.55
C PRO A 276 21.04 16.56 -4.06
N GLN A 277 21.55 15.61 -4.84
CA GLN A 277 21.72 15.70 -6.30
C GLN A 277 20.54 15.05 -7.08
N ALA A 278 19.42 14.80 -6.41
CA ALA A 278 18.24 14.17 -7.02
C ALA A 278 17.76 14.90 -8.28
N VAL A 279 17.30 14.13 -9.26
CA VAL A 279 16.72 14.62 -10.52
C VAL A 279 15.37 13.92 -10.76
N PRO A 280 14.26 14.67 -10.87
CA PRO A 280 14.15 16.12 -10.79
C PRO A 280 14.49 16.65 -9.39
N ASN A 281 14.99 17.88 -9.32
CA ASN A 281 15.30 18.55 -8.06
C ASN A 281 14.00 19.10 -7.45
N SER A 282 13.18 18.20 -6.90
CA SER A 282 11.89 18.49 -6.27
C SER A 282 11.71 17.63 -5.01
N PHE A 283 10.89 18.11 -4.08
CA PHE A 283 10.46 17.34 -2.91
C PHE A 283 9.29 16.42 -3.26
N THR A 284 9.01 15.46 -2.37
CA THR A 284 7.85 14.56 -2.45
C THR A 284 7.36 14.25 -1.05
N ILE A 285 6.05 14.10 -0.89
CA ILE A 285 5.45 13.70 0.38
C ILE A 285 5.08 12.22 0.29
N THR A 286 5.67 11.38 1.14
CA THR A 286 5.20 10.00 1.31
C THR A 286 3.96 10.00 2.19
N ARG A 287 2.83 9.62 1.60
CA ARG A 287 1.53 9.55 2.28
C ARG A 287 0.84 8.25 1.90
N LYS A 288 0.46 7.46 2.91
CA LYS A 288 -0.46 6.33 2.75
C LYS A 288 -1.92 6.81 2.91
N ASP A 289 -2.87 5.88 2.91
CA ASP A 289 -4.29 6.18 3.16
C ASP A 289 -4.51 6.81 4.57
N ALA A 290 -5.75 7.14 4.91
CA ALA A 290 -6.12 7.69 6.22
C ALA A 290 -5.85 6.66 7.35
N PRO A 291 -5.20 7.06 8.45
CA PRO A 291 -4.85 6.12 9.51
C PRO A 291 -6.09 5.63 10.27
N PRO A 292 -6.05 4.42 10.86
CA PRO A 292 -7.22 3.81 11.54
C PRO A 292 -7.86 4.70 12.61
N CYS A 293 -7.06 5.48 13.33
CA CYS A 293 -7.57 6.41 14.35
C CYS A 293 -8.41 7.57 13.77
N VAL A 294 -8.14 7.97 12.51
CA VAL A 294 -8.89 9.00 11.78
C VAL A 294 -10.11 8.39 11.09
N THR A 295 -9.98 7.20 10.51
CA THR A 295 -11.10 6.52 9.84
C THR A 295 -12.14 6.02 10.84
N ALA A 296 -11.73 5.60 12.05
CA ALA A 296 -12.64 5.19 13.11
C ALA A 296 -13.35 6.38 13.81
N CYS A 297 -12.80 7.60 13.70
CA CYS A 297 -13.39 8.78 14.30
C CYS A 297 -14.63 9.23 13.50
N PRO A 298 -15.83 9.33 14.11
CA PRO A 298 -17.04 9.75 13.39
C PRO A 298 -16.96 11.16 12.77
N ILE A 299 -16.09 12.03 13.30
CA ILE A 299 -15.85 13.36 12.74
C ILE A 299 -14.55 13.44 11.94
N HIS A 300 -13.90 12.31 11.64
CA HIS A 300 -12.61 12.21 10.94
C HIS A 300 -11.57 13.19 11.46
N GLN A 301 -11.47 13.34 12.78
CA GLN A 301 -10.51 14.24 13.40
C GLN A 301 -9.10 13.72 13.14
N ASN A 302 -8.20 14.59 12.66
CA ASN A 302 -6.80 14.23 12.41
C ASN A 302 -6.01 14.00 13.71
N SER A 303 -6.14 12.81 14.29
CA SER A 303 -5.44 12.43 15.52
C SER A 303 -3.95 12.25 15.34
N SER A 304 -3.49 11.62 14.25
CA SER A 304 -2.07 11.45 13.99
C SER A 304 -1.34 12.81 13.87
N GLY A 305 -1.98 13.80 13.22
CA GLY A 305 -1.44 15.15 13.07
C GLY A 305 -1.12 15.84 14.38
N TYR A 306 -2.10 15.94 15.30
CA TYR A 306 -1.85 16.63 16.56
C TYR A 306 -0.98 15.81 17.52
N ILE A 307 -1.00 14.48 17.45
CA ILE A 307 -0.12 13.63 18.28
C ILE A 307 1.34 13.85 17.90
N ALA A 308 1.65 13.84 16.60
CA ALA A 308 3.01 14.14 16.12
C ALA A 308 3.50 15.53 16.55
N LEU A 309 2.62 16.54 16.50
CA LEU A 309 2.95 17.90 16.95
C LEU A 309 3.12 18.00 18.48
N ILE A 310 2.40 17.19 19.27
CA ILE A 310 2.61 17.13 20.73
C ILE A 310 3.99 16.54 21.05
N ALA A 311 4.40 15.47 20.35
CA ALA A 311 5.73 14.88 20.50
C ALA A 311 6.83 15.92 20.19
N ASP A 312 6.65 16.70 19.12
CA ASP A 312 7.56 17.79 18.73
C ASP A 312 7.46 19.06 19.62
N GLY A 313 6.49 19.11 20.55
CA GLY A 313 6.29 20.26 21.46
C GLY A 313 5.61 21.48 20.84
N LYS A 314 5.00 21.34 19.66
CA LYS A 314 4.28 22.39 18.91
C LYS A 314 2.79 22.42 19.27
N TYR A 315 2.47 22.91 20.48
CA TYR A 315 1.11 22.82 21.05
C TYR A 315 0.07 23.75 20.39
N GLU A 316 0.49 24.93 19.92
CA GLU A 316 -0.42 25.86 19.25
C GLU A 316 -0.84 25.30 17.88
N GLU A 317 0.11 24.75 17.14
CA GLU A 317 -0.11 24.09 15.86
C GLU A 317 -0.92 22.80 16.02
N ALA A 318 -0.66 22.03 17.08
CA ALA A 318 -1.46 20.85 17.43
C ALA A 318 -2.93 21.23 17.66
N LEU A 319 -3.17 22.36 18.34
CA LEU A 319 -4.50 22.89 18.55
C LEU A 319 -5.16 23.32 17.23
N ASP A 320 -4.43 23.98 16.32
CA ASP A 320 -4.97 24.37 15.01
C ASP A 320 -5.43 23.15 14.20
N VAL A 321 -4.65 22.05 14.23
CA VAL A 321 -5.05 20.76 13.63
C VAL A 321 -6.33 20.22 14.26
N ILE A 322 -6.46 20.28 15.59
CA ILE A 322 -7.67 19.86 16.31
C ILE A 322 -8.89 20.71 15.89
N LEU A 323 -8.74 22.04 15.86
CA LEU A 323 -9.83 22.99 15.59
C LEU A 323 -10.32 22.97 14.13
N ARG A 324 -9.49 22.43 13.21
CA ARG A 324 -9.86 22.23 11.81
C ARG A 324 -11.13 21.40 11.68
N ASP A 325 -11.20 20.31 12.46
CA ASP A 325 -12.19 19.24 12.33
C ASP A 325 -13.12 19.16 13.57
N ASN A 326 -12.68 19.63 14.74
CA ASN A 326 -13.41 19.54 16.00
C ASN A 326 -13.67 20.93 16.64
N PRO A 327 -14.93 21.40 16.71
CA PRO A 327 -15.26 22.68 17.35
C PRO A 327 -15.49 22.63 18.86
N LEU A 328 -15.48 21.44 19.47
CA LEU A 328 -15.68 21.21 20.92
C LEU A 328 -14.54 20.33 21.50
N PRO A 329 -13.26 20.69 21.27
CA PRO A 329 -12.16 19.82 21.65
C PRO A 329 -11.98 19.66 23.17
N GLU A 330 -12.28 20.67 24.00
CA GLU A 330 -12.18 20.58 25.47
C GLU A 330 -13.22 19.61 26.03
N VAL A 331 -14.46 19.63 25.49
CA VAL A 331 -15.49 18.63 25.78
C VAL A 331 -15.03 17.25 25.32
N CYS A 332 -14.61 17.11 24.07
CA CYS A 332 -14.17 15.81 23.54
C CYS A 332 -12.92 15.26 24.25
N GLY A 333 -12.10 16.07 24.92
CA GLY A 333 -10.96 15.62 25.73
C GLY A 333 -11.37 15.04 27.09
N ARG A 334 -12.62 15.24 27.50
CA ARG A 334 -13.15 14.84 28.81
C ARG A 334 -14.19 13.73 28.75
N VAL A 335 -15.07 13.76 27.74
CA VAL A 335 -16.27 12.89 27.70
C VAL A 335 -16.37 12.00 26.47
N CYS A 336 -15.34 11.98 25.61
CA CYS A 336 -15.33 11.15 24.42
C CYS A 336 -15.09 9.67 24.75
N PHE A 337 -15.81 8.79 24.04
CA PHE A 337 -15.67 7.33 24.12
C PHE A 337 -14.55 6.78 23.25
N HIS A 338 -13.75 7.66 22.64
CA HIS A 338 -12.47 7.34 22.00
C HIS A 338 -12.46 6.10 21.06
N PRO A 339 -13.39 5.99 20.08
CA PRO A 339 -13.35 4.90 19.09
C PRO A 339 -12.05 4.86 18.28
N CYS A 340 -11.36 5.99 18.19
CA CYS A 340 -10.02 6.09 17.61
C CYS A 340 -8.95 5.30 18.37
N GLU A 341 -9.11 5.08 19.67
CA GLU A 341 -8.20 4.27 20.49
C GLU A 341 -8.50 2.77 20.34
N ASP A 342 -9.77 2.40 20.15
CA ASP A 342 -10.19 1.00 19.92
C ASP A 342 -9.64 0.44 18.60
N SER A 343 -9.49 1.28 17.58
CA SER A 343 -8.93 0.91 16.26
C SER A 343 -7.45 1.23 16.11
N CYS A 344 -6.75 1.60 17.19
CA CYS A 344 -5.35 2.01 17.11
C CYS A 344 -4.42 0.80 16.88
N THR A 345 -3.65 0.78 15.79
CA THR A 345 -2.68 -0.28 15.45
C THR A 345 -1.62 -0.53 16.54
N ARG A 346 -1.33 0.47 17.39
CA ARG A 346 -0.42 0.28 18.53
C ARG A 346 -0.91 -0.79 19.52
N ALA A 347 -2.23 -1.02 19.59
CA ALA A 347 -2.82 -2.07 20.41
C ALA A 347 -2.38 -3.49 20.00
N ASP A 348 -1.91 -3.68 18.77
CA ASP A 348 -1.37 -4.96 18.31
C ASP A 348 0.04 -5.24 18.88
N VAL A 349 0.77 -4.20 19.28
CA VAL A 349 2.10 -4.30 19.93
C VAL A 349 1.96 -4.42 21.45
N ASP A 350 1.28 -3.44 22.05
CA ASP A 350 1.06 -3.30 23.49
C ASP A 350 -0.35 -2.77 23.85
N GLU A 351 -0.51 -1.45 23.94
CA GLU A 351 -1.73 -0.75 24.36
C GLU A 351 -1.96 0.47 23.46
N SER A 352 -3.22 0.84 23.21
CA SER A 352 -3.54 2.01 22.39
C SER A 352 -2.94 3.32 22.93
N VAL A 353 -2.68 4.26 22.02
CA VAL A 353 -2.25 5.62 22.38
C VAL A 353 -3.42 6.35 23.05
N SER A 354 -3.15 7.17 24.06
CA SER A 354 -4.15 7.95 24.81
C SER A 354 -4.62 9.21 24.05
N ILE A 355 -5.15 9.00 22.84
CA ILE A 355 -5.58 10.03 21.90
C ILE A 355 -6.51 11.06 22.54
N CYS A 356 -7.45 10.63 23.38
CA CYS A 356 -8.41 11.48 24.07
C CYS A 356 -7.72 12.43 25.07
N PHE A 357 -6.81 11.89 25.87
CA PHE A 357 -6.12 12.63 26.92
C PHE A 357 -5.01 13.53 26.39
N LEU A 358 -4.34 13.14 25.29
CA LEU A 358 -3.42 14.02 24.56
C LEU A 358 -4.13 15.25 24.00
N LYS A 359 -5.35 15.08 23.45
CA LYS A 359 -6.19 16.20 23.02
C LYS A 359 -6.56 17.11 24.19
N ARG A 360 -6.96 16.53 25.34
CA ARG A 360 -7.23 17.31 26.56
C ARG A 360 -6.02 18.13 26.99
N PHE A 361 -4.84 17.52 27.00
CA PHE A 361 -3.60 18.20 27.37
C PHE A 361 -3.39 19.45 26.53
N VAL A 362 -3.46 19.35 25.20
CA VAL A 362 -3.30 20.51 24.30
C VAL A 362 -4.33 21.61 24.60
N THR A 363 -5.60 21.22 24.78
CA THR A 363 -6.65 22.21 25.06
C THR A 363 -6.55 22.86 26.43
N ASP A 364 -5.99 22.16 27.42
CA ASP A 364 -5.80 22.69 28.78
C ASP A 364 -4.56 23.61 28.85
N GLN A 365 -3.59 23.48 27.93
CA GLN A 365 -2.40 24.35 27.87
C GLN A 365 -2.67 25.71 27.20
N VAL A 366 -3.52 25.74 26.17
CA VAL A 366 -3.75 26.92 25.33
C VAL A 366 -5.12 27.55 25.63
N ASP A 367 -5.13 28.57 26.49
CA ASP A 367 -6.38 29.12 27.05
C ASP A 367 -7.15 30.08 26.11
N ASP A 368 -6.47 30.83 25.24
CA ASP A 368 -7.02 31.97 24.47
C ASP A 368 -6.99 31.77 22.95
N TYR A 369 -7.69 30.73 22.47
CA TYR A 369 -7.90 30.51 21.03
C TYR A 369 -9.31 30.92 20.56
N ASN A 370 -9.41 31.19 19.26
CA ASN A 370 -10.67 31.48 18.58
C ASN A 370 -10.92 30.45 17.48
N LEU A 371 -12.19 30.14 17.24
CA LEU A 371 -12.57 29.28 16.13
C LEU A 371 -12.29 29.97 14.77
N PRO A 372 -12.01 29.18 13.71
CA PRO A 372 -11.80 29.71 12.37
C PRO A 372 -12.95 30.62 11.93
N LYS A 373 -12.63 31.82 11.44
CA LYS A 373 -13.64 32.74 10.89
C LYS A 373 -14.11 32.27 9.51
N PRO A 374 -15.33 32.62 9.10
CA PRO A 374 -15.77 32.35 7.73
C PRO A 374 -14.92 33.10 6.70
N GLU A 375 -14.64 32.44 5.59
CA GLU A 375 -13.93 33.04 4.44
C GLU A 375 -14.79 34.10 3.73
N ARG A 376 -16.11 33.92 3.72
CA ARG A 376 -17.09 34.83 3.12
C ARG A 376 -18.37 34.88 3.94
N GLU A 377 -19.06 36.01 3.92
CA GLU A 377 -20.40 36.14 4.51
C GLU A 377 -21.47 35.80 3.45
N ARG A 378 -22.53 35.12 3.87
CA ARG A 378 -23.68 34.72 3.04
C ARG A 378 -24.97 35.36 3.56
N ASP A 379 -25.92 35.60 2.65
CA ASP A 379 -27.21 36.20 2.99
C ASP A 379 -28.23 35.15 3.46
N GLU A 380 -28.03 33.89 3.07
CA GLU A 380 -28.90 32.76 3.41
C GLU A 380 -28.86 32.44 4.92
N LYS A 381 -30.04 32.12 5.47
CA LYS A 381 -30.27 31.93 6.91
C LYS A 381 -30.67 30.49 7.22
N VAL A 382 -30.06 29.92 8.25
CA VAL A 382 -30.38 28.57 8.74
C VAL A 382 -30.79 28.60 10.21
N ALA A 383 -31.89 27.93 10.53
CA ALA A 383 -32.34 27.73 11.91
C ALA A 383 -31.97 26.33 12.41
N ILE A 384 -31.48 26.24 13.64
CA ILE A 384 -31.15 24.99 14.32
C ILE A 384 -31.98 24.90 15.60
N VAL A 385 -32.64 23.78 15.81
CA VAL A 385 -33.49 23.54 16.99
C VAL A 385 -32.78 22.55 17.92
N GLY A 386 -32.31 23.04 19.06
CA GLY A 386 -31.50 22.32 20.05
C GLY A 386 -30.02 22.70 19.99
N SER A 387 -29.44 22.98 21.17
CA SER A 387 -28.02 23.35 21.33
C SER A 387 -27.14 22.22 21.87
N GLY A 388 -27.54 20.97 21.67
CA GLY A 388 -26.70 19.81 21.94
C GLY A 388 -25.52 19.67 20.96
N PRO A 389 -24.68 18.62 21.09
CA PRO A 389 -23.50 18.41 20.23
C PRO A 389 -23.82 18.49 18.73
N ALA A 390 -24.87 17.81 18.27
CA ALA A 390 -25.30 17.82 16.88
C ALA A 390 -25.66 19.24 16.39
N GLY A 391 -26.40 20.00 17.20
CA GLY A 391 -26.80 21.36 16.88
C GLY A 391 -25.63 22.34 16.84
N LEU A 392 -24.73 22.27 17.82
CA LEU A 392 -23.54 23.13 17.90
C LEU A 392 -22.56 22.86 16.75
N VAL A 393 -22.32 21.59 16.40
CA VAL A 393 -21.43 21.23 15.28
C VAL A 393 -22.03 21.61 13.94
N CYS A 394 -23.33 21.39 13.73
CA CYS A 394 -24.02 21.87 12.53
C CYS A 394 -23.90 23.40 12.40
N ALA A 395 -24.09 24.12 13.51
CA ALA A 395 -23.94 25.57 13.55
C ALA A 395 -22.53 26.02 13.18
N TYR A 396 -21.50 25.35 13.72
CA TYR A 396 -20.09 25.62 13.42
C TYR A 396 -19.79 25.48 11.93
N TYR A 397 -20.11 24.34 11.31
CA TYR A 397 -19.76 24.07 9.91
C TYR A 397 -20.52 24.99 8.94
N LEU A 398 -21.80 25.27 9.22
CA LEU A 398 -22.57 26.27 8.45
C LEU A 398 -21.98 27.67 8.61
N ARG A 399 -21.61 28.04 9.84
CA ARG A 399 -21.00 29.36 10.09
C ARG A 399 -19.64 29.48 9.43
N LYS A 400 -18.78 28.44 9.45
CA LYS A 400 -17.48 28.37 8.75
C LYS A 400 -17.63 28.63 7.24
N ARG A 401 -18.75 28.22 6.64
CA ARG A 401 -19.11 28.45 5.23
C ARG A 401 -19.78 29.80 4.95
N GLY A 402 -20.01 30.61 5.97
CA GLY A 402 -20.53 31.98 5.85
C GLY A 402 -22.01 32.17 6.14
N TYR A 403 -22.78 31.11 6.41
CA TYR A 403 -24.23 31.22 6.63
C TYR A 403 -24.56 31.98 7.91
N GLN A 404 -25.74 32.63 7.92
CA GLN A 404 -26.31 33.23 9.13
C GLN A 404 -27.06 32.16 9.91
N VAL A 405 -26.55 31.78 11.09
CA VAL A 405 -27.07 30.66 11.87
C VAL A 405 -27.71 31.14 13.16
N GLN A 406 -28.96 30.72 13.40
CA GLN A 406 -29.66 30.92 14.66
C GLN A 406 -29.99 29.56 15.29
N VAL A 407 -29.55 29.36 16.53
CA VAL A 407 -29.84 28.18 17.34
C VAL A 407 -30.92 28.53 18.37
N TYR A 408 -31.96 27.73 18.47
CA TYR A 408 -33.03 27.86 19.46
C TYR A 408 -32.93 26.73 20.49
N GLU A 409 -32.76 27.11 21.76
CA GLU A 409 -32.62 26.19 22.88
C GLU A 409 -33.77 26.40 23.87
N LYS A 410 -34.38 25.29 24.31
CA LYS A 410 -35.49 25.29 25.27
C LYS A 410 -35.00 25.62 26.69
N LEU A 411 -33.79 25.22 27.04
CA LEU A 411 -33.20 25.37 28.36
C LEU A 411 -32.64 26.79 28.61
N PRO A 412 -32.44 27.19 29.88
CA PRO A 412 -31.79 28.46 30.24
C PRO A 412 -30.28 28.47 29.97
N VAL A 413 -29.68 27.33 29.61
CA VAL A 413 -28.26 27.17 29.28
C VAL A 413 -28.10 26.43 27.95
N ALA A 414 -27.03 26.74 27.21
CA ALA A 414 -26.70 26.05 25.97
C ALA A 414 -25.79 24.83 26.25
N GLY A 415 -25.80 23.85 25.35
CA GLY A 415 -24.99 22.62 25.45
C GLY A 415 -25.84 21.35 25.53
N GLY A 416 -27.15 21.49 25.75
CA GLY A 416 -28.07 20.36 25.82
C GLY A 416 -27.63 19.31 26.83
N MET A 417 -27.57 18.03 26.43
CA MET A 417 -27.18 16.92 27.30
C MET A 417 -25.75 17.04 27.84
N LEU A 418 -24.86 17.82 27.19
CA LEU A 418 -23.53 18.11 27.74
C LEU A 418 -23.64 18.94 29.03
N ALA A 419 -24.57 19.89 29.09
CA ALA A 419 -24.76 20.74 30.25
C ALA A 419 -25.62 20.07 31.32
N THR A 420 -26.63 19.30 30.92
CA THR A 420 -27.63 18.75 31.87
C THR A 420 -27.45 17.28 32.21
N GLY A 421 -26.75 16.51 31.37
CA GLY A 421 -26.66 15.06 31.50
C GLY A 421 -25.31 14.55 32.00
N ILE A 422 -24.25 15.35 31.90
CA ILE A 422 -22.89 14.98 32.30
C ILE A 422 -22.53 15.73 33.59
N PRO A 423 -22.17 15.04 34.68
CA PRO A 423 -21.81 15.69 35.94
C PRO A 423 -20.55 16.57 35.87
N GLU A 424 -20.47 17.59 36.74
CA GLU A 424 -19.35 18.55 36.77
C GLU A 424 -17.97 17.92 37.02
N TYR A 425 -17.90 16.80 37.74
CA TYR A 425 -16.64 16.09 38.00
C TYR A 425 -16.05 15.40 36.74
N ARG A 426 -16.84 15.31 35.65
CA ARG A 426 -16.40 14.81 34.34
C ARG A 426 -16.27 15.94 33.34
N LEU A 427 -17.26 16.83 33.29
CA LEU A 427 -17.28 17.98 32.41
C LEU A 427 -17.74 19.23 33.18
N PRO A 428 -16.80 20.08 33.61
CA PRO A 428 -17.16 21.34 34.26
C PRO A 428 -17.97 22.23 33.32
N ASN A 429 -19.08 22.77 33.85
CA ASN A 429 -19.94 23.69 33.10
C ASN A 429 -19.19 24.93 32.60
N GLU A 430 -18.21 25.42 33.36
CA GLU A 430 -17.39 26.58 32.96
C GLU A 430 -16.66 26.33 31.63
N ILE A 431 -16.10 25.13 31.45
CA ILE A 431 -15.37 24.71 30.25
C ILE A 431 -16.33 24.62 29.05
N LEU A 432 -17.46 23.95 29.23
CA LEU A 432 -18.50 23.85 28.19
C LEU A 432 -18.99 25.24 27.74
N GLN A 433 -19.29 26.13 28.70
CA GLN A 433 -19.75 27.48 28.36
C GLN A 433 -18.65 28.33 27.71
N LYS A 434 -17.36 28.08 28.01
CA LYS A 434 -16.22 28.72 27.34
C LYS A 434 -16.20 28.37 25.85
N GLU A 435 -16.36 27.09 25.48
CA GLU A 435 -16.41 26.66 24.08
C GLU A 435 -17.64 27.22 23.34
N ILE A 436 -18.82 27.17 23.96
CA ILE A 436 -20.05 27.74 23.38
C ILE A 436 -19.90 29.26 23.18
N LYS A 437 -19.20 29.96 24.08
CA LYS A 437 -18.89 31.38 23.91
C LYS A 437 -17.97 31.62 22.71
N ARG A 438 -17.05 30.71 22.38
CA ARG A 438 -16.23 30.79 21.16
C ARG A 438 -17.09 30.64 19.89
N LEU A 439 -18.07 29.75 19.87
CA LEU A 439 -19.06 29.64 18.79
C LEU A 439 -19.90 30.93 18.63
N ARG A 440 -20.33 31.53 19.75
CA ARG A 440 -21.02 32.83 19.72
C ARG A 440 -20.13 33.94 19.16
N LYS A 441 -18.84 33.97 19.52
CA LYS A 441 -17.86 34.92 18.95
C LYS A 441 -17.64 34.72 17.44
N GLN A 442 -17.77 33.50 16.93
CA GLN A 442 -17.69 33.20 15.49
C GLN A 442 -18.88 33.80 14.72
N GLY A 443 -20.00 34.09 15.40
CA GLY A 443 -21.21 34.69 14.83
C GLY A 443 -22.45 33.81 14.88
N VAL A 444 -22.43 32.71 15.65
CA VAL A 444 -23.62 31.88 15.90
C VAL A 444 -24.51 32.58 16.93
N GLU A 445 -25.76 32.88 16.58
CA GLU A 445 -26.74 33.44 17.50
C GLU A 445 -27.47 32.31 18.24
N ILE A 446 -27.43 32.30 19.57
CA ILE A 446 -28.07 31.25 20.38
C ILE A 446 -29.15 31.88 21.26
N ASN A 447 -30.41 31.58 20.94
CA ASN A 447 -31.60 32.02 21.66
C ASN A 447 -31.99 30.96 22.70
N LEU A 448 -31.79 31.29 23.97
CA LEU A 448 -32.14 30.44 25.11
C LEU A 448 -33.62 30.60 25.48
N GLU A 449 -34.14 29.70 26.32
CA GLU A 449 -35.52 29.72 26.82
C GLU A 449 -36.58 29.84 25.70
N THR A 450 -36.31 29.24 24.54
CA THR A 450 -37.19 29.29 23.37
C THR A 450 -37.56 27.88 22.92
N SER A 451 -38.78 27.44 23.26
CA SER A 451 -39.32 26.12 22.91
C SER A 451 -39.99 26.13 21.53
N ILE A 452 -39.39 25.49 20.53
CA ILE A 452 -39.98 25.36 19.19
C ILE A 452 -41.10 24.30 19.23
N GLY A 453 -42.29 24.68 18.74
CA GLY A 453 -43.53 23.91 18.83
C GLY A 453 -44.48 24.38 19.95
N GLU A 454 -43.97 25.07 20.98
CA GLU A 454 -44.78 25.65 22.07
C GLU A 454 -44.80 27.19 22.00
N ASP A 455 -43.62 27.83 21.99
CA ASP A 455 -43.47 29.30 21.96
C ASP A 455 -43.47 29.83 20.52
N LEU A 456 -42.80 29.11 19.62
CA LEU A 456 -42.72 29.43 18.19
C LEU A 456 -43.08 28.19 17.36
N PRO A 457 -44.08 28.25 16.47
CA PRO A 457 -44.39 27.14 15.57
C PRO A 457 -43.24 26.95 14.57
N LEU A 458 -42.87 25.68 14.33
CA LEU A 458 -41.85 25.27 13.36
C LEU A 458 -42.19 25.77 11.94
N SER A 459 -43.48 25.88 11.62
CA SER A 459 -43.95 26.47 10.35
C SER A 459 -43.46 27.92 10.11
N LYS A 460 -43.33 28.74 11.16
CA LYS A 460 -42.78 30.10 11.04
C LYS A 460 -41.28 30.12 10.87
N LEU A 461 -40.55 29.14 11.39
CA LEU A 461 -39.10 29.02 11.11
C LEU A 461 -38.90 28.69 9.63
N LYS A 462 -39.71 27.79 9.07
CA LYS A 462 -39.69 27.48 7.64
C LYS A 462 -39.96 28.70 6.75
N GLU A 463 -40.77 29.67 7.18
CA GLU A 463 -41.03 30.88 6.38
C GLU A 463 -39.88 31.92 6.40
N ASN A 464 -39.04 31.90 7.43
CA ASN A 464 -38.02 32.94 7.67
C ASN A 464 -36.58 32.48 7.43
N PHE A 465 -36.37 31.17 7.26
CA PHE A 465 -35.06 30.54 7.09
C PHE A 465 -35.08 29.64 5.85
N ASP A 466 -33.95 29.57 5.15
CA ASP A 466 -33.79 28.79 3.91
C ASP A 466 -33.69 27.28 4.20
N ALA A 467 -33.26 26.90 5.41
CA ALA A 467 -33.25 25.52 5.89
C ALA A 467 -33.41 25.45 7.42
N VAL A 468 -33.91 24.31 7.92
CA VAL A 468 -34.06 24.04 9.36
C VAL A 468 -33.43 22.69 9.73
N PHE A 469 -32.62 22.66 10.79
CA PHE A 469 -32.09 21.43 11.36
C PHE A 469 -32.67 21.16 12.75
N ILE A 470 -33.18 19.95 12.98
CA ILE A 470 -33.78 19.51 14.25
C ILE A 470 -32.80 18.58 14.97
N ALA A 471 -32.28 19.03 16.11
CA ALA A 471 -31.29 18.36 16.94
C ALA A 471 -31.68 18.40 18.43
N ILE A 472 -32.95 18.09 18.73
CA ILE A 472 -33.55 18.24 20.06
C ILE A 472 -33.12 17.18 21.08
N GLY A 473 -32.27 16.23 20.71
CA GLY A 473 -31.83 15.14 21.57
C GLY A 473 -32.97 14.24 22.08
N ALA A 474 -32.69 13.43 23.10
CA ALA A 474 -33.63 12.52 23.74
C ALA A 474 -33.78 12.80 25.24
N TYR A 475 -34.55 13.81 25.63
CA TYR A 475 -34.66 14.23 27.05
C TYR A 475 -35.69 13.48 27.88
N LYS A 476 -36.60 12.73 27.24
CA LYS A 476 -37.73 12.12 27.95
C LYS A 476 -37.41 10.69 28.33
N GLU A 477 -37.47 10.38 29.62
CA GLU A 477 -37.18 9.02 30.06
C GLU A 477 -38.30 8.02 29.80
N ARG A 478 -37.91 6.75 29.66
CA ARG A 478 -38.83 5.63 29.64
C ARG A 478 -39.30 5.31 31.06
N LYS A 479 -40.55 4.86 31.16
CA LYS A 479 -41.14 4.37 32.41
C LYS A 479 -41.01 2.85 32.50
N LEU A 480 -40.74 2.33 33.69
CA LEU A 480 -40.67 0.89 33.99
C LEU A 480 -42.05 0.24 33.89
N GLY A 481 -43.12 0.98 34.16
CA GLY A 481 -44.49 0.47 34.14
C GLY A 481 -44.81 -0.46 35.30
N ILE A 482 -44.08 -0.35 36.41
CA ILE A 482 -44.22 -1.20 37.60
C ILE A 482 -45.12 -0.54 38.65
N PRO A 483 -45.83 -1.31 39.49
CA PRO A 483 -46.63 -0.74 40.57
C PRO A 483 -45.74 0.01 41.57
N GLY A 484 -46.18 1.20 42.00
CA GLY A 484 -45.44 2.06 42.95
C GLY A 484 -44.46 3.06 42.33
N GLU A 485 -44.33 3.11 41.00
CA GLU A 485 -43.41 4.01 40.28
C GLU A 485 -43.68 5.52 40.47
N ASN A 486 -44.88 5.91 40.94
CA ASN A 486 -45.23 7.32 41.20
C ASN A 486 -45.13 7.71 42.69
N LEU A 487 -44.49 6.89 43.53
CA LEU A 487 -44.29 7.21 44.95
C LEU A 487 -43.28 8.35 45.12
N SER A 488 -43.41 9.12 46.21
CA SER A 488 -42.44 10.16 46.55
C SER A 488 -41.06 9.53 46.80
N GLY A 489 -40.00 10.09 46.21
CA GLY A 489 -38.63 9.56 46.29
C GLY A 489 -38.24 8.62 45.14
N VAL A 490 -39.14 8.35 44.19
CA VAL A 490 -38.76 7.80 42.87
C VAL A 490 -38.43 8.97 41.95
N LEU A 491 -37.19 9.04 41.48
CA LEU A 491 -36.67 10.09 40.62
C LEU A 491 -36.35 9.55 39.23
N SER A 492 -36.53 10.42 38.24
CA SER A 492 -36.03 10.22 36.88
C SER A 492 -34.52 10.50 36.88
N GLY A 493 -33.72 9.66 36.21
CA GLY A 493 -32.25 9.78 36.20
C GLY A 493 -31.75 11.04 35.50
N ILE A 494 -32.29 11.36 34.33
CA ILE A 494 -31.96 12.55 33.55
C ILE A 494 -32.50 13.82 34.19
N GLU A 495 -33.72 13.80 34.75
CA GLU A 495 -34.22 14.95 35.51
C GLU A 495 -33.37 15.18 36.76
N PHE A 496 -32.99 14.13 37.48
CA PHE A 496 -32.08 14.23 38.63
C PHE A 496 -30.73 14.84 38.25
N LEU A 497 -30.06 14.33 37.21
CA LEU A 497 -28.78 14.88 36.76
C LEU A 497 -28.90 16.33 36.29
N LYS A 498 -30.00 16.66 35.59
CA LYS A 498 -30.30 18.02 35.16
C LYS A 498 -30.48 18.96 36.34
N ASP A 499 -31.28 18.57 37.33
CA ASP A 499 -31.56 19.40 38.50
C ASP A 499 -30.27 19.67 39.30
N VAL A 500 -29.40 18.66 39.42
CA VAL A 500 -28.07 18.81 40.04
C VAL A 500 -27.21 19.81 39.26
N ASN A 501 -27.09 19.64 37.94
CA ASN A 501 -26.19 20.46 37.12
C ASN A 501 -26.67 21.90 36.93
N LEU A 502 -27.97 22.17 37.07
CA LEU A 502 -28.54 23.51 36.96
C LEU A 502 -28.68 24.22 38.31
N ASP A 503 -28.23 23.59 39.41
CA ASP A 503 -28.44 24.06 40.79
C ASP A 503 -29.92 24.37 41.08
N GLU A 504 -30.84 23.59 40.50
CA GLU A 504 -32.29 23.75 40.68
C GLU A 504 -32.75 22.96 41.92
N ASP A 505 -33.23 23.69 42.95
CA ASP A 505 -33.84 23.19 44.20
C ASP A 505 -32.94 22.41 45.21
N GLU A 506 -33.35 22.37 46.49
CA GLU A 506 -32.77 21.46 47.49
C GLU A 506 -33.18 20.01 47.17
N ILE A 507 -32.33 19.28 46.43
CA ILE A 507 -32.58 17.88 46.10
C ILE A 507 -32.61 17.02 47.38
N LYS A 508 -33.79 16.47 47.69
CA LYS A 508 -34.01 15.65 48.89
C LYS A 508 -33.70 14.18 48.62
N LEU A 509 -32.42 13.83 48.66
CA LEU A 509 -31.96 12.45 48.59
C LEU A 509 -32.01 11.76 49.97
N GLY A 510 -32.33 10.46 49.99
CA GLY A 510 -32.24 9.64 51.20
C GLY A 510 -30.83 9.09 51.47
N ASP A 511 -30.64 8.46 52.64
CA ASP A 511 -29.36 7.83 53.01
C ASP A 511 -29.07 6.58 52.14
N LYS A 512 -30.11 5.85 51.72
CA LYS A 512 -30.01 4.66 50.86
C LYS A 512 -30.61 4.89 49.48
N VAL A 513 -29.81 4.78 48.43
CA VAL A 513 -30.21 5.08 47.04
C VAL A 513 -30.05 3.84 46.18
N THR A 514 -31.10 3.50 45.43
CA THR A 514 -31.01 2.46 44.40
C THR A 514 -31.14 3.07 43.02
N VAL A 515 -30.21 2.75 42.11
CA VAL A 515 -30.25 3.22 40.71
C VAL A 515 -30.55 2.04 39.79
N VAL A 516 -31.55 2.16 38.93
CA VAL A 516 -31.94 1.10 37.99
C VAL A 516 -31.44 1.45 36.60
N GLY A 517 -30.44 0.72 36.10
CA GLY A 517 -29.84 0.96 34.79
C GLY A 517 -28.44 0.39 34.67
N GLY A 518 -27.87 0.41 33.47
CA GLY A 518 -26.49 -0.03 33.23
C GLY A 518 -25.75 0.79 32.17
N GLY A 519 -26.33 1.88 31.68
CA GLY A 519 -25.64 2.82 30.78
C GLY A 519 -24.92 3.92 31.57
N ASN A 520 -24.16 4.76 30.89
CA ASN A 520 -23.38 5.83 31.52
C ASN A 520 -24.22 6.77 32.40
N SER A 521 -25.43 7.15 31.97
CA SER A 521 -26.34 7.97 32.79
C SER A 521 -26.71 7.31 34.14
N ALA A 522 -26.73 5.97 34.21
CA ALA A 522 -26.98 5.27 35.47
C ALA A 522 -25.76 5.31 36.39
N ILE A 523 -24.56 5.18 35.84
CA ILE A 523 -23.30 5.32 36.60
C ILE A 523 -23.13 6.76 37.09
N ASP A 524 -23.33 7.74 36.22
CA ASP A 524 -23.28 9.17 36.55
C ASP A 524 -24.28 9.54 37.64
N ALA A 525 -25.52 9.03 37.56
CA ALA A 525 -26.52 9.25 38.59
C ALA A 525 -26.12 8.62 39.94
N ALA A 526 -25.53 7.43 39.94
CA ALA A 526 -25.06 6.76 41.15
C ALA A 526 -23.88 7.49 41.81
N ARG A 527 -22.88 7.88 41.01
CA ARG A 527 -21.69 8.64 41.46
C ARG A 527 -22.07 10.04 41.94
N THR A 528 -23.05 10.68 41.32
CA THR A 528 -23.60 11.97 41.75
C THR A 528 -24.38 11.82 43.06
N ALA A 529 -25.21 10.78 43.21
CA ALA A 529 -25.91 10.47 44.46
C ALA A 529 -24.95 10.25 45.63
N ASN A 530 -23.82 9.57 45.40
CA ASN A 530 -22.76 9.37 46.39
C ASN A 530 -22.15 10.71 46.85
N ARG A 531 -21.86 11.62 45.90
CA ARG A 531 -21.31 12.96 46.17
C ARG A 531 -22.28 13.90 46.90
N LEU A 532 -23.58 13.74 46.68
CA LEU A 532 -24.62 14.48 47.42
C LEU A 532 -24.83 13.98 48.87
N GLY A 533 -24.11 12.92 49.28
CA GLY A 533 -24.07 12.45 50.67
C GLY A 533 -24.88 11.18 50.96
N ALA A 534 -25.31 10.43 49.95
CA ALA A 534 -25.86 9.09 50.16
C ALA A 534 -24.82 8.17 50.83
N LYS A 535 -25.23 7.35 51.79
CA LYS A 535 -24.34 6.44 52.53
C LYS A 535 -24.25 5.06 51.91
N ASP A 536 -25.28 4.65 51.17
CA ASP A 536 -25.38 3.33 50.55
C ASP A 536 -26.04 3.49 49.18
N VAL A 537 -25.24 3.36 48.12
CA VAL A 537 -25.70 3.47 46.73
C VAL A 537 -25.55 2.11 46.06
N THR A 538 -26.66 1.59 45.52
CA THR A 538 -26.69 0.31 44.81
C THR A 538 -27.26 0.46 43.41
N ILE A 539 -26.52 0.02 42.40
CA ILE A 539 -26.96 -0.06 41.02
C ILE A 539 -27.56 -1.45 40.78
N VAL A 540 -28.78 -1.50 40.23
CA VAL A 540 -29.47 -2.72 39.86
C VAL A 540 -29.44 -2.85 38.34
N TYR A 541 -28.78 -3.90 37.84
CA TYR A 541 -28.66 -4.19 36.42
C TYR A 541 -29.17 -5.58 36.06
N ARG A 542 -30.06 -5.64 35.05
CA ARG A 542 -30.74 -6.87 34.65
C ARG A 542 -29.86 -7.89 33.91
N ARG A 543 -28.61 -7.55 33.55
CA ARG A 543 -27.65 -8.43 32.86
C ARG A 543 -26.32 -8.50 33.64
N GLY A 544 -25.32 -9.20 33.09
CA GLY A 544 -23.97 -9.29 33.65
C GLY A 544 -23.07 -8.11 33.24
N ARG A 545 -21.86 -8.04 33.85
CA ARG A 545 -20.85 -7.00 33.61
C ARG A 545 -20.47 -6.85 32.13
N GLU A 546 -20.20 -7.96 31.46
CA GLU A 546 -19.85 -8.01 30.02
C GLU A 546 -20.92 -7.42 29.08
N GLN A 547 -22.18 -7.30 29.53
CA GLN A 547 -23.26 -6.74 28.72
C GLN A 547 -23.67 -5.33 29.18
N MET A 548 -22.93 -4.72 30.12
CA MET A 548 -23.20 -3.38 30.62
C MET A 548 -22.78 -2.34 29.58
N PRO A 549 -23.67 -1.43 29.13
CA PRO A 549 -23.31 -0.43 28.11
C PRO A 549 -22.43 0.74 28.59
N ALA A 550 -22.24 0.92 29.90
CA ALA A 550 -21.37 1.96 30.43
C ALA A 550 -19.89 1.66 30.13
N SER A 551 -19.06 2.70 30.00
CA SER A 551 -17.61 2.52 29.80
C SER A 551 -16.98 1.83 31.01
N ASP A 552 -15.97 1.00 30.76
CA ASP A 552 -15.37 0.20 31.82
C ASP A 552 -14.67 1.04 32.89
N GLU A 553 -14.00 2.12 32.49
CA GLU A 553 -13.38 3.08 33.39
C GLU A 553 -14.38 3.69 34.39
N GLU A 554 -15.56 4.09 33.91
CA GLU A 554 -16.59 4.71 34.75
C GLU A 554 -17.19 3.73 35.76
N VAL A 555 -17.33 2.47 35.35
CA VAL A 555 -17.83 1.41 36.24
C VAL A 555 -16.78 1.05 37.29
N GLU A 556 -15.50 1.00 36.94
CA GLU A 556 -14.41 0.78 37.88
C GLU A 556 -14.31 1.92 38.90
N GLU A 557 -14.37 3.17 38.45
CA GLU A 557 -14.37 4.33 39.34
C GLU A 557 -15.57 4.36 40.29
N ALA A 558 -16.75 3.91 39.83
CA ALA A 558 -17.92 3.77 40.70
C ALA A 558 -17.69 2.72 41.80
N LEU A 559 -17.05 1.59 41.47
CA LEU A 559 -16.71 0.55 42.45
C LEU A 559 -15.64 1.03 43.45
N GLU A 560 -14.63 1.78 43.00
CA GLU A 560 -13.60 2.40 43.86
C GLU A 560 -14.21 3.39 44.85
N GLU A 561 -15.25 4.12 44.44
CA GLU A 561 -16.01 5.06 45.27
C GLU A 561 -16.97 4.36 46.26
N GLY A 562 -17.00 3.02 46.27
CA GLY A 562 -17.80 2.21 47.19
C GLY A 562 -19.25 1.98 46.75
N ILE A 563 -19.59 2.20 45.48
CA ILE A 563 -20.93 1.98 44.92
C ILE A 563 -21.10 0.48 44.63
N ASN A 564 -22.18 -0.12 45.12
CA ASN A 564 -22.46 -1.54 44.91
C ASN A 564 -23.18 -1.75 43.57
N ILE A 565 -22.88 -2.84 42.86
CA ILE A 565 -23.59 -3.22 41.63
C ILE A 565 -24.17 -4.63 41.77
N GLU A 566 -25.50 -4.70 41.79
CA GLU A 566 -26.28 -5.95 41.80
C GLU A 566 -26.61 -6.37 40.36
N PHE A 567 -25.77 -7.24 39.81
CA PHE A 567 -26.00 -7.86 38.50
C PHE A 567 -27.15 -8.86 38.52
N LEU A 568 -27.64 -9.20 37.31
CA LEU A 568 -28.70 -10.19 37.10
C LEU A 568 -29.92 -9.95 37.99
N THR A 569 -30.31 -8.69 38.13
CA THR A 569 -31.38 -8.28 39.03
C THR A 569 -32.30 -7.29 38.30
N ASN A 570 -33.61 -7.52 38.33
CA ASN A 570 -34.59 -6.65 37.69
C ASN A 570 -35.70 -6.25 38.68
N PRO A 571 -36.05 -4.96 38.79
CA PRO A 571 -37.12 -4.51 39.68
C PRO A 571 -38.50 -4.89 39.13
N THR A 572 -39.39 -5.35 40.02
CA THR A 572 -40.77 -5.77 39.70
C THR A 572 -41.82 -4.87 40.34
N ARG A 573 -41.54 -4.30 41.52
CA ARG A 573 -42.47 -3.41 42.25
C ARG A 573 -41.74 -2.48 43.21
N VAL A 574 -42.25 -1.26 43.38
CA VAL A 574 -41.79 -0.31 44.42
C VAL A 574 -42.75 -0.36 45.60
N LEU A 575 -42.22 -0.50 46.82
CA LEU A 575 -42.97 -0.63 48.07
C LEU A 575 -42.84 0.63 48.93
N GLY A 576 -43.98 1.14 49.39
CA GLY A 576 -44.07 2.30 50.28
C GLY A 576 -45.53 2.74 50.48
N GLU A 577 -45.81 3.48 51.57
CA GLU A 577 -47.12 4.11 51.80
C GLU A 577 -47.22 5.46 51.06
N ASP A 578 -46.43 6.46 51.51
CA ASP A 578 -46.35 7.79 50.89
C ASP A 578 -44.98 8.06 50.24
N LYS A 579 -43.92 7.39 50.71
CA LYS A 579 -42.53 7.47 50.23
C LYS A 579 -42.00 6.07 49.95
N VAL A 580 -41.07 5.92 49.01
CA VAL A 580 -40.36 4.65 48.79
C VAL A 580 -39.59 4.20 50.03
N GLU A 581 -39.72 2.93 50.39
CA GLU A 581 -38.97 2.28 51.49
C GLU A 581 -38.19 1.04 51.02
N HIS A 582 -38.73 0.31 50.04
CA HIS A 582 -38.09 -0.88 49.48
C HIS A 582 -38.39 -1.01 47.98
N VAL A 583 -37.48 -1.62 47.23
CA VAL A 583 -37.72 -2.10 45.86
C VAL A 583 -37.70 -3.62 45.85
N GLU A 584 -38.76 -4.21 45.31
CA GLU A 584 -38.90 -5.65 45.09
C GLU A 584 -38.27 -5.99 43.74
N CYS A 585 -37.34 -6.93 43.76
CA CYS A 585 -36.54 -7.37 42.62
C CYS A 585 -36.64 -8.87 42.44
N VAL A 586 -36.43 -9.32 41.20
CA VAL A 586 -36.31 -10.74 40.84
C VAL A 586 -34.91 -11.01 40.29
N LYS A 587 -34.36 -12.20 40.55
CA LYS A 587 -33.08 -12.61 39.93
C LYS A 587 -33.31 -13.02 38.47
N MET A 588 -32.32 -12.74 37.64
CA MET A 588 -32.33 -12.98 36.20
C MET A 588 -31.28 -14.04 35.84
N GLU A 589 -31.52 -14.78 34.76
CA GLU A 589 -30.53 -15.60 34.07
C GLU A 589 -30.33 -15.11 32.62
N LEU A 590 -29.18 -15.39 32.03
CA LEU A 590 -28.87 -15.00 30.65
C LEU A 590 -29.32 -16.11 29.69
N GLY A 591 -30.32 -15.80 28.86
CA GLY A 591 -30.74 -16.64 27.74
C GLY A 591 -30.02 -16.31 26.44
N GLU A 592 -30.63 -16.71 25.32
CA GLU A 592 -30.11 -16.46 23.97
C GLU A 592 -29.95 -14.95 23.67
N PRO A 593 -29.00 -14.56 22.80
CA PRO A 593 -28.84 -13.18 22.33
C PRO A 593 -30.12 -12.56 21.75
N ASP A 594 -30.29 -11.25 21.96
CA ASP A 594 -31.32 -10.44 21.29
C ASP A 594 -30.84 -9.94 19.91
N GLU A 595 -31.68 -9.15 19.23
CA GLU A 595 -31.39 -8.56 17.92
C GLU A 595 -30.17 -7.64 17.93
N SER A 596 -29.73 -7.18 19.11
CA SER A 596 -28.51 -6.40 19.30
C SER A 596 -27.28 -7.25 19.68
N GLY A 597 -27.39 -8.58 19.58
CA GLY A 597 -26.32 -9.52 19.95
C GLY A 597 -26.14 -9.73 21.46
N ARG A 598 -26.89 -9.02 22.32
CA ARG A 598 -26.76 -9.09 23.78
C ARG A 598 -27.65 -10.18 24.36
N LYS A 599 -27.14 -11.00 25.27
CA LYS A 599 -27.94 -12.06 25.93
C LYS A 599 -29.20 -11.50 26.59
N ARG A 600 -30.35 -12.15 26.33
CA ARG A 600 -31.64 -11.75 26.88
C ARG A 600 -31.71 -12.09 28.37
N PRO A 601 -32.14 -11.17 29.24
CA PRO A 601 -32.35 -11.47 30.64
C PRO A 601 -33.71 -12.17 30.82
N ILE A 602 -33.72 -13.35 31.42
CA ILE A 602 -34.91 -14.16 31.72
C ILE A 602 -35.13 -14.19 33.24
N PRO A 603 -36.33 -13.87 33.75
CA PRO A 603 -36.58 -13.90 35.19
C PRO A 603 -36.63 -15.34 35.72
N ILE A 604 -35.96 -15.59 36.84
CA ILE A 604 -36.00 -16.88 37.55
C ILE A 604 -37.26 -16.90 38.42
N GLU A 605 -38.16 -17.84 38.16
CA GLU A 605 -39.38 -18.03 38.97
C GLU A 605 -39.04 -18.28 40.46
N ASP A 606 -39.84 -17.74 41.38
CA ASP A 606 -39.68 -17.83 42.85
C ASP A 606 -38.38 -17.24 43.44
N SER A 607 -37.74 -16.28 42.75
CA SER A 607 -36.48 -15.64 43.20
C SER A 607 -36.64 -14.18 43.71
N GLU A 608 -37.84 -13.80 44.15
CA GLU A 608 -38.16 -12.44 44.58
C GLU A 608 -37.48 -12.08 45.91
N PHE A 609 -36.85 -10.90 45.96
CA PHE A 609 -36.23 -10.34 47.17
C PHE A 609 -36.41 -8.81 47.21
N THR A 610 -36.20 -8.21 48.38
CA THR A 610 -36.35 -6.75 48.56
C THR A 610 -35.03 -6.08 48.89
N ILE A 611 -34.78 -4.93 48.28
CA ILE A 611 -33.65 -4.05 48.57
C ILE A 611 -34.21 -2.82 49.29
N PRO A 612 -33.76 -2.50 50.52
CA PRO A 612 -34.21 -1.31 51.24
C PRO A 612 -33.64 -0.04 50.59
N CYS A 613 -34.50 0.91 50.21
CA CYS A 613 -34.08 2.17 49.60
C CYS A 613 -35.01 3.33 50.00
N ASP A 614 -34.40 4.48 50.30
CA ASP A 614 -35.10 5.72 50.64
C ASP A 614 -35.30 6.61 49.40
N SER A 615 -34.59 6.30 48.31
CA SER A 615 -34.71 6.95 47.01
C SER A 615 -34.39 5.93 45.90
N LEU A 616 -35.16 5.99 44.81
CA LEU A 616 -35.00 5.13 43.65
C LEU A 616 -34.80 5.99 42.41
N ILE A 617 -33.68 5.87 41.71
CA ILE A 617 -33.39 6.62 40.48
C ILE A 617 -33.54 5.68 39.29
N MET A 618 -34.39 6.05 38.33
CA MET A 618 -34.63 5.24 37.13
C MET A 618 -33.82 5.78 35.95
N ALA A 619 -32.89 4.97 35.42
CA ALA A 619 -32.04 5.32 34.28
C ALA A 619 -32.12 4.22 33.20
N ILE A 620 -33.33 4.00 32.68
CA ILE A 620 -33.70 2.86 31.81
C ILE A 620 -33.86 3.24 30.32
N GLY A 621 -33.19 4.31 29.89
CA GLY A 621 -33.16 4.78 28.51
C GLY A 621 -34.10 5.95 28.23
N GLN A 622 -33.81 6.65 27.14
CA GLN A 622 -34.43 7.93 26.81
C GLN A 622 -35.14 7.87 25.45
N ILE A 623 -36.07 8.78 25.22
CA ILE A 623 -36.79 8.99 23.96
C ILE A 623 -36.93 10.50 23.69
N PRO A 624 -36.97 10.93 22.43
CA PRO A 624 -37.19 12.32 22.05
C PRO A 624 -38.64 12.75 22.26
N GLU A 625 -38.84 14.03 22.58
CA GLU A 625 -40.16 14.66 22.68
C GLU A 625 -40.55 15.34 21.37
N VAL A 626 -41.08 14.55 20.43
CA VAL A 626 -41.41 15.04 19.08
C VAL A 626 -42.81 15.62 18.93
N LYS A 627 -43.71 15.37 19.89
CA LYS A 627 -45.14 15.76 19.78
C LYS A 627 -45.37 17.25 19.50
N PRO A 628 -44.67 18.20 20.16
CA PRO A 628 -44.86 19.63 19.88
C PRO A 628 -44.53 20.01 18.43
N LEU A 629 -43.49 19.39 17.85
CA LEU A 629 -43.02 19.67 16.49
C LEU A 629 -43.89 18.99 15.42
N VAL A 630 -44.37 17.78 15.70
CA VAL A 630 -45.22 16.97 14.80
C VAL A 630 -46.68 17.43 14.83
N ASN A 631 -47.17 18.03 15.91
CA ASN A 631 -48.53 18.58 15.92
C ASN A 631 -48.63 19.85 15.06
N ASP A 632 -47.54 20.57 14.89
CA ASP A 632 -47.46 21.79 14.08
C ASP A 632 -47.09 21.51 12.60
N THR A 633 -46.54 20.33 12.29
CA THR A 633 -46.06 19.95 10.95
C THR A 633 -46.31 18.48 10.62
N ASN A 634 -46.43 18.10 9.34
CA ASN A 634 -46.62 16.69 8.94
C ASN A 634 -45.31 15.87 8.94
N LEU A 635 -44.44 16.03 9.94
CA LEU A 635 -43.20 15.25 10.06
C LEU A 635 -43.50 13.80 10.43
N LYS A 636 -42.83 12.86 9.77
CA LYS A 636 -42.96 11.42 10.04
C LYS A 636 -42.07 11.01 11.22
N THR A 637 -42.63 10.16 12.09
CA THR A 637 -41.91 9.60 13.25
C THR A 637 -41.89 8.09 13.23
N THR A 638 -40.87 7.50 13.86
CA THR A 638 -40.74 6.06 14.08
C THR A 638 -41.64 5.58 15.23
N GLY A 639 -41.77 4.26 15.41
CA GLY A 639 -42.58 3.66 16.48
C GLY A 639 -42.08 3.94 17.90
N TRP A 640 -40.86 4.43 18.07
CA TRP A 640 -40.26 4.81 19.35
C TRP A 640 -40.21 6.34 19.57
N ASN A 641 -40.90 7.10 18.73
CA ASN A 641 -40.97 8.57 18.70
C ASN A 641 -39.73 9.30 18.12
N GLY A 642 -38.80 8.65 17.42
CA GLY A 642 -37.73 9.34 16.67
C GLY A 642 -38.23 9.91 15.33
N PHE A 643 -37.44 10.76 14.67
CA PHE A 643 -37.76 11.26 13.32
C PHE A 643 -37.36 10.27 12.23
N VAL A 644 -38.15 10.19 11.15
CA VAL A 644 -37.79 9.43 9.94
C VAL A 644 -37.05 10.35 8.98
N VAL A 645 -35.81 10.00 8.67
CA VAL A 645 -34.94 10.71 7.72
C VAL A 645 -34.37 9.75 6.68
N ASP A 646 -33.89 10.31 5.58
CA ASP A 646 -33.00 9.61 4.66
C ASP A 646 -31.64 9.35 5.34
N GLU A 647 -31.16 8.10 5.25
CA GLU A 647 -30.00 7.65 6.03
C GLU A 647 -28.70 8.35 5.64
N THR A 648 -28.54 8.77 4.38
CA THR A 648 -27.34 9.47 3.89
C THR A 648 -27.44 10.97 4.16
N THR A 649 -28.56 11.58 3.80
CA THR A 649 -28.72 13.04 3.76
C THR A 649 -29.31 13.65 5.02
N LEU A 650 -29.85 12.83 5.94
CA LEU A 650 -30.57 13.27 7.13
C LEU A 650 -31.79 14.18 6.82
N GLN A 651 -32.23 14.18 5.56
CA GLN A 651 -33.39 14.95 5.11
C GLN A 651 -34.67 14.26 5.60
N THR A 652 -35.60 15.04 6.15
CA THR A 652 -36.91 14.53 6.57
C THR A 652 -37.84 14.38 5.36
N ASN A 653 -39.11 14.06 5.60
CA ASN A 653 -40.13 14.08 4.54
C ASN A 653 -40.51 15.49 4.04
N ILE A 654 -39.86 16.55 4.53
CA ILE A 654 -40.00 17.94 4.11
C ILE A 654 -38.63 18.40 3.62
N GLU A 655 -38.53 18.86 2.37
CA GLU A 655 -37.25 19.11 1.69
C GLU A 655 -36.36 20.13 2.41
N GLU A 656 -36.95 21.15 3.04
CA GLU A 656 -36.23 22.21 3.75
C GLU A 656 -35.83 21.83 5.20
N ILE A 657 -36.24 20.65 5.69
CA ILE A 657 -36.08 20.24 7.09
C ILE A 657 -35.23 18.97 7.20
N PHE A 658 -34.18 19.06 8.01
CA PHE A 658 -33.24 17.99 8.32
C PHE A 658 -33.34 17.65 9.82
N ALA A 659 -33.03 16.41 10.20
CA ALA A 659 -33.01 16.01 11.62
C ALA A 659 -31.83 15.07 11.90
N GLY A 660 -31.20 15.18 13.07
CA GLY A 660 -30.01 14.41 13.41
C GLY A 660 -29.70 14.35 14.92
N GLY A 661 -28.74 13.51 15.28
CA GLY A 661 -28.40 13.18 16.66
C GLY A 661 -29.44 12.24 17.31
N ASP A 662 -29.51 12.25 18.64
CA ASP A 662 -30.29 11.26 19.41
C ASP A 662 -31.80 11.23 19.09
N CYS A 663 -32.33 12.28 18.48
CA CYS A 663 -33.72 12.33 18.03
C CYS A 663 -34.00 11.48 16.78
N VAL A 664 -32.96 10.97 16.11
CA VAL A 664 -33.02 10.08 14.95
C VAL A 664 -32.44 8.71 15.26
N THR A 665 -31.24 8.63 15.86
CA THR A 665 -30.53 7.37 16.12
C THR A 665 -30.93 6.73 17.45
N GLY A 666 -31.39 7.55 18.41
CA GLY A 666 -31.53 7.18 19.82
C GLY A 666 -30.34 7.66 20.65
N PRO A 667 -30.39 7.53 21.99
CA PRO A 667 -29.30 7.99 22.85
C PRO A 667 -27.98 7.31 22.51
N ASP A 668 -26.96 8.10 22.21
CA ASP A 668 -25.67 7.63 21.71
C ASP A 668 -24.52 8.46 22.32
N ILE A 669 -23.28 8.19 21.90
CA ILE A 669 -22.08 8.90 22.33
C ILE A 669 -21.96 10.28 21.67
N VAL A 670 -21.25 11.20 22.34
CA VAL A 670 -21.13 12.61 21.92
C VAL A 670 -20.62 12.76 20.48
N VAL A 671 -19.61 11.97 20.08
CA VAL A 671 -19.00 12.08 18.75
C VAL A 671 -19.91 11.64 17.60
N ASN A 672 -20.82 10.69 17.82
CA ASN A 672 -21.82 10.30 16.81
C ASN A 672 -22.88 11.40 16.62
N ALA A 673 -23.25 12.08 17.71
CA ALA A 673 -24.09 13.27 17.61
C ALA A 673 -23.39 14.40 16.83
N MET A 674 -22.07 14.57 17.02
CA MET A 674 -21.28 15.54 16.26
C MET A 674 -21.20 15.19 14.77
N GLU A 675 -21.01 13.92 14.43
CA GLU A 675 -21.07 13.41 13.04
C GLU A 675 -22.40 13.81 12.37
N ALA A 676 -23.53 13.54 13.04
CA ALA A 676 -24.85 13.92 12.52
C ALA A 676 -24.96 15.43 12.26
N GLY A 677 -24.36 16.25 13.13
CA GLY A 677 -24.26 17.69 12.93
C GLY A 677 -23.44 18.09 11.69
N ARG A 678 -22.27 17.47 11.51
CA ARG A 678 -21.39 17.70 10.33
C ARG A 678 -22.09 17.28 9.03
N ARG A 679 -22.71 16.10 9.01
CA ARG A 679 -23.45 15.56 7.86
C ARG A 679 -24.68 16.39 7.51
N ALA A 680 -25.38 16.91 8.52
CA ALA A 680 -26.50 17.83 8.31
C ALA A 680 -26.05 19.16 7.70
N ALA A 681 -24.92 19.72 8.16
CA ALA A 681 -24.37 20.96 7.60
C ALA A 681 -23.98 20.80 6.11
N GLU A 682 -23.42 19.65 5.73
CA GLU A 682 -23.14 19.33 4.32
C GLU A 682 -24.43 19.23 3.51
N SER A 683 -25.43 18.51 4.03
CA SER A 683 -26.72 18.31 3.36
C SER A 683 -27.47 19.63 3.15
N ILE A 684 -27.48 20.51 4.17
CA ILE A 684 -28.08 21.85 4.08
C ILE A 684 -27.34 22.70 3.06
N HIS A 685 -26.00 22.64 3.04
CA HIS A 685 -25.21 23.37 2.05
C HIS A 685 -25.54 22.91 0.62
N ARG A 686 -25.57 21.60 0.37
CA ARG A 686 -25.91 21.04 -0.95
C ARG A 686 -27.33 21.41 -1.36
N TYR A 687 -28.28 21.32 -0.43
CA TYR A 687 -29.67 21.72 -0.65
C TYR A 687 -29.80 23.18 -1.10
N ILE A 688 -29.22 24.12 -0.33
CA ILE A 688 -29.29 25.56 -0.63
C ILE A 688 -28.64 25.90 -1.99
N ASN A 689 -27.56 25.21 -2.35
CA ASN A 689 -26.84 25.46 -3.62
C ASN A 689 -27.39 24.63 -4.81
N GLY A 690 -28.40 23.77 -4.61
CA GLY A 690 -28.93 22.90 -5.66
C GLY A 690 -27.94 21.84 -6.17
N LEU A 691 -27.01 21.41 -5.32
CA LEU A 691 -26.02 20.36 -5.62
C LEU A 691 -26.63 18.97 -5.44
N ASN A 692 -25.96 17.94 -5.98
CA ASN A 692 -26.35 16.56 -5.78
C ASN A 692 -26.25 16.18 -4.30
N MET A 693 -27.32 15.64 -3.71
CA MET A 693 -27.42 15.37 -2.28
C MET A 693 -26.67 14.11 -1.83
N THR A 694 -26.37 13.17 -2.73
CA THR A 694 -25.82 11.83 -2.40
C THR A 694 -24.43 11.53 -2.96
N GLU A 695 -23.91 12.37 -3.85
CA GLU A 695 -22.61 12.15 -4.53
C GLU A 695 -21.42 12.32 -3.57
N ASP A 696 -20.44 11.41 -3.61
CA ASP A 696 -19.22 11.43 -2.78
C ASP A 696 -19.48 11.43 -1.26
N ARG A 697 -20.51 10.70 -0.80
CA ARG A 697 -20.88 10.61 0.63
C ARG A 697 -20.63 9.25 1.27
N GLU A 698 -19.90 8.37 0.58
CA GLU A 698 -19.64 6.99 1.03
C GLU A 698 -18.67 6.93 2.22
N LEU A 699 -17.82 7.96 2.40
CA LEU A 699 -16.79 8.06 3.44
C LEU A 699 -17.09 9.16 4.49
N GLU A 700 -18.36 9.51 4.72
CA GLU A 700 -18.74 10.55 5.70
C GLU A 700 -18.80 10.07 7.16
N GLY A 701 -18.68 8.75 7.37
CA GLY A 701 -18.68 8.12 8.70
C GLY A 701 -17.56 7.10 8.80
N PRO A 702 -17.50 6.34 9.92
CA PRO A 702 -16.39 5.44 10.16
C PRO A 702 -16.24 4.34 9.10
N TYR A 703 -15.00 4.08 8.66
CA TYR A 703 -14.67 3.03 7.69
C TYR A 703 -13.35 2.33 8.06
N GLU A 704 -13.17 1.11 7.54
CA GLU A 704 -11.93 0.34 7.76
C GLU A 704 -10.79 0.90 6.90
N SER A 705 -9.65 1.15 7.52
CA SER A 705 -8.43 1.60 6.84
C SER A 705 -7.74 0.42 6.16
N GLU A 706 -7.26 0.60 4.93
CA GLU A 706 -6.49 -0.41 4.18
C GLU A 706 -4.98 -0.42 4.52
N ILE A 707 -4.53 0.40 5.48
CA ILE A 707 -3.12 0.49 5.86
C ILE A 707 -2.67 -0.74 6.63
N GLU A 708 -1.63 -1.40 6.12
CA GLU A 708 -0.81 -2.35 6.87
C GLU A 708 0.45 -1.67 7.40
N VAL A 709 0.73 -1.89 8.68
CA VAL A 709 1.92 -1.42 9.39
C VAL A 709 2.62 -2.64 9.95
N ASP A 710 3.92 -2.77 9.65
CA ASP A 710 4.75 -3.80 10.27
C ASP A 710 4.99 -3.43 11.75
N VAL A 711 4.69 -4.36 12.63
CA VAL A 711 4.74 -4.19 14.09
C VAL A 711 5.70 -5.19 14.76
N GLU A 712 6.38 -6.05 14.00
CA GLU A 712 7.14 -7.17 14.57
C GLU A 712 8.35 -6.71 15.40
N ASN A 713 9.00 -5.62 14.98
CA ASN A 713 10.21 -5.09 15.61
C ASN A 713 9.95 -3.90 16.56
N GLU A 714 8.68 -3.57 16.83
CA GLU A 714 8.32 -2.42 17.66
C GLU A 714 8.57 -2.66 19.16
N GLN A 715 9.15 -1.66 19.84
CA GLN A 715 9.43 -1.76 21.27
C GLN A 715 8.15 -1.64 22.11
N LYS A 716 7.99 -2.56 23.06
CA LYS A 716 6.83 -2.58 23.96
C LYS A 716 6.99 -1.57 25.09
N GLU A 717 6.04 -0.67 25.22
CA GLU A 717 5.98 0.37 26.24
C GLU A 717 4.61 0.40 26.90
N LYS A 718 4.60 0.64 28.22
CA LYS A 718 3.34 0.70 28.97
C LYS A 718 2.65 2.04 28.71
N ARG A 719 1.33 2.01 28.50
CA ARG A 719 0.51 3.22 28.41
C ARG A 719 0.61 4.08 29.66
N ILE A 720 0.78 5.39 29.49
CA ILE A 720 0.77 6.34 30.59
C ILE A 720 -0.65 6.44 31.16
N GLU A 721 -0.81 6.08 32.43
CA GLU A 721 -2.08 6.20 33.14
C GLU A 721 -2.42 7.67 33.42
N MET A 722 -3.66 8.07 33.16
CA MET A 722 -4.17 9.40 33.49
C MET A 722 -4.07 9.64 35.00
N PRO A 723 -3.42 10.71 35.48
CA PRO A 723 -3.44 11.06 36.89
C PRO A 723 -4.88 11.32 37.37
N LYS A 724 -5.30 10.61 38.42
CA LYS A 724 -6.65 10.69 39.01
C LYS A 724 -6.60 11.18 40.45
N LEU A 725 -7.67 11.84 40.90
CA LEU A 725 -7.92 12.07 42.32
C LEU A 725 -8.10 10.74 43.06
N ASP A 726 -7.53 10.64 44.26
CA ASP A 726 -7.67 9.47 45.12
C ASP A 726 -9.14 9.24 45.49
N ALA A 727 -9.58 7.98 45.52
CA ALA A 727 -10.97 7.62 45.80
C ALA A 727 -11.49 8.19 47.14
N MET A 728 -10.63 8.38 48.15
CA MET A 728 -11.02 8.99 49.43
C MET A 728 -11.29 10.49 49.34
N GLU A 729 -10.72 11.17 48.33
CA GLU A 729 -10.84 12.61 48.09
C GLU A 729 -11.99 12.94 47.11
N ARG A 730 -12.53 11.96 46.38
CA ARG A 730 -13.69 12.06 45.46
C ARG A 730 -15.04 12.29 46.19
N LYS A 731 -15.11 13.31 47.04
CA LYS A 731 -16.32 13.69 47.81
C LYS A 731 -17.01 14.95 47.27
N GLY A 732 -16.30 15.74 46.48
CA GLY A 732 -16.83 16.92 45.80
C GLY A 732 -17.09 16.69 44.31
N PHE A 733 -17.39 17.79 43.61
CA PHE A 733 -17.56 17.84 42.16
C PHE A 733 -16.29 18.28 41.43
N GLU A 734 -15.12 18.19 42.08
CA GLU A 734 -13.83 18.43 41.44
C GLU A 734 -13.56 17.39 40.34
N GLU A 735 -12.87 17.81 39.27
CA GLU A 735 -12.55 16.92 38.16
C GLU A 735 -11.74 15.70 38.64
N VAL A 736 -12.21 14.49 38.33
CA VAL A 736 -11.53 13.25 38.76
C VAL A 736 -10.21 13.05 38.03
N ASN A 737 -10.20 13.30 36.72
CA ASN A 737 -9.00 13.24 35.88
C ASN A 737 -8.25 14.58 35.95
N GLN A 738 -6.98 14.57 36.33
CA GLN A 738 -6.17 15.78 36.55
C GLN A 738 -5.40 16.28 35.32
N GLY A 739 -5.43 15.54 34.22
CA GLY A 739 -4.70 15.85 32.98
C GLY A 739 -3.25 15.39 33.01
N PHE A 740 -2.60 15.37 31.84
CA PHE A 740 -1.18 15.03 31.72
C PHE A 740 -0.28 16.23 32.03
N THR A 741 0.91 15.94 32.54
CA THR A 741 2.02 16.91 32.51
C THR A 741 2.62 16.96 31.11
N GLU A 742 3.41 17.99 30.81
CA GLU A 742 4.10 18.12 29.52
C GLU A 742 4.98 16.91 29.20
N GLU A 743 5.73 16.41 30.19
CA GLU A 743 6.61 15.26 30.07
C GLU A 743 5.83 13.98 29.77
N SER A 744 4.73 13.73 30.50
CA SER A 744 3.88 12.57 30.29
C SER A 744 3.15 12.60 28.94
N ALA A 745 2.72 13.79 28.50
CA ALA A 745 2.06 13.95 27.20
C ALA A 745 3.02 13.70 26.03
N LYS A 746 4.26 14.17 26.12
CA LYS A 746 5.31 13.90 25.11
C LYS A 746 5.64 12.41 25.03
N GLN A 747 5.91 11.77 26.17
CA GLN A 747 6.18 10.33 26.22
C GLN A 747 5.04 9.48 25.63
N GLU A 748 3.79 9.82 25.96
CA GLU A 748 2.64 9.09 25.41
C GLU A 748 2.41 9.38 23.91
N ALA A 749 2.79 10.57 23.42
CA ALA A 749 2.69 10.91 22.01
C ALA A 749 3.79 10.22 21.16
N GLU A 750 5.00 10.07 21.69
CA GLU A 750 6.13 9.37 21.06
C GLU A 750 5.83 7.89 20.77
N ARG A 751 4.91 7.27 21.51
CA ARG A 751 4.44 5.89 21.27
C ARG A 751 3.67 5.71 19.95
N CYS A 752 3.28 6.79 19.28
CA CYS A 752 2.50 6.73 18.05
C CYS A 752 3.32 6.17 16.88
N LEU A 753 2.82 5.12 16.23
CA LEU A 753 3.49 4.46 15.08
C LEU A 753 3.41 5.27 13.76
N ASN A 754 2.73 6.41 13.73
CA ASN A 754 2.58 7.25 12.54
C ASN A 754 2.16 6.45 11.28
N CYS A 755 1.11 5.63 11.39
CA CYS A 755 0.71 4.63 10.38
C CYS A 755 0.63 5.16 8.92
N ALA A 756 0.24 6.42 8.73
CA ALA A 756 0.10 7.05 7.42
C ALA A 756 1.39 7.69 6.86
N ILE A 757 2.50 7.63 7.61
CA ILE A 757 3.75 8.38 7.44
C ILE A 757 3.49 9.88 7.52
N CYS A 758 2.90 10.51 6.50
CA CYS A 758 2.46 11.89 6.58
C CYS A 758 1.27 12.03 7.56
N CYS A 759 1.42 12.90 8.56
CA CYS A 759 0.38 13.15 9.57
C CYS A 759 -0.63 14.25 9.18
N ASP A 760 -0.59 14.78 7.95
CA ASP A 760 -1.48 15.86 7.45
C ASP A 760 -1.57 17.09 8.39
N CYS A 761 -0.45 17.47 9.02
CA CYS A 761 -0.36 18.67 9.86
C CYS A 761 -0.36 19.98 9.06
N ARG A 762 -0.05 19.91 7.76
CA ARG A 762 0.01 21.04 6.80
C ARG A 762 1.00 22.16 7.12
N LEU A 763 1.93 21.94 8.06
CA LEU A 763 2.99 22.91 8.32
C LEU A 763 3.88 23.15 7.09
N CYS A 764 4.16 22.11 6.33
CA CYS A 764 4.94 22.21 5.10
C CYS A 764 4.30 23.17 4.08
N ASP A 765 2.97 23.15 3.93
CA ASP A 765 2.21 24.06 3.06
C ASP A 765 2.32 25.52 3.56
N THR A 766 2.22 25.74 4.88
CA THR A 766 2.28 27.10 5.45
C THR A 766 3.62 27.82 5.26
N VAL A 767 4.73 27.08 5.16
CA VAL A 767 6.08 27.63 4.93
C VAL A 767 6.46 27.67 3.45
N CYS A 768 5.64 27.11 2.56
CA CYS A 768 5.96 27.02 1.14
C CYS A 768 5.64 28.35 0.43
N ASP A 769 6.62 29.25 0.34
CA ASP A 769 6.52 30.51 -0.41
C ASP A 769 5.94 30.37 -1.85
N PRO A 770 6.37 29.41 -2.69
CA PRO A 770 5.82 29.25 -4.04
C PRO A 770 4.42 28.61 -4.06
N ASN A 771 3.91 28.09 -2.93
CA ASN A 771 2.67 27.30 -2.83
C ASN A 771 2.71 26.05 -3.75
N ALA A 772 3.85 25.38 -3.82
CA ALA A 772 4.04 24.18 -4.63
C ALA A 772 3.37 22.93 -4.01
N ILE A 773 3.05 22.94 -2.72
CA ILE A 773 2.49 21.77 -2.03
C ILE A 773 0.98 21.68 -2.26
N ASN A 774 0.52 20.51 -2.69
CA ASN A 774 -0.89 20.22 -2.89
C ASN A 774 -1.27 18.85 -2.31
N HIS A 775 -1.83 18.86 -1.10
CA HIS A 775 -2.30 17.66 -0.40
C HIS A 775 -3.53 16.99 -1.03
N PHE A 776 -4.14 17.62 -2.04
CA PHE A 776 -5.28 17.08 -2.81
C PHE A 776 -4.86 16.57 -4.20
N MET A 777 -3.56 16.45 -4.46
CA MET A 777 -3.06 15.83 -5.69
C MET A 777 -3.47 14.35 -5.72
N GLU A 778 -4.08 13.93 -6.83
CA GLU A 778 -4.45 12.54 -7.08
C GLU A 778 -3.49 11.90 -8.09
N ASP A 779 -3.45 10.57 -8.10
CA ASP A 779 -2.66 9.82 -9.07
C ASP A 779 -3.17 10.05 -10.49
N GLY A 780 -2.24 10.36 -11.39
CA GLY A 780 -2.52 10.53 -12.81
C GLY A 780 -2.40 9.21 -13.57
N ILE A 781 -3.26 9.00 -14.55
CA ILE A 781 -3.14 7.89 -15.52
C ILE A 781 -2.84 8.47 -16.89
N ILE A 782 -1.69 8.12 -17.45
CA ILE A 782 -1.26 8.48 -18.80
C ILE A 782 -1.38 7.23 -19.68
N LYS A 783 -2.03 7.36 -20.85
CA LYS A 783 -2.12 6.29 -21.85
C LYS A 783 -1.45 6.74 -23.12
N GLU A 784 -0.40 6.05 -23.53
CA GLU A 784 0.41 6.49 -24.66
C GLU A 784 0.96 5.30 -25.47
N ASN A 785 1.26 5.53 -26.76
CA ASN A 785 1.74 4.49 -27.65
C ASN A 785 3.27 4.55 -27.86
N PHE A 786 3.90 3.37 -27.94
CA PHE A 786 5.34 3.19 -28.10
C PHE A 786 5.67 2.13 -29.17
N GLY A 787 6.77 2.31 -29.89
CA GLY A 787 7.22 1.35 -30.89
C GLY A 787 7.98 0.18 -30.30
N ASN A 788 8.74 0.45 -29.25
CA ASN A 788 9.56 -0.52 -28.55
C ASN A 788 9.81 -0.06 -27.11
N MET A 789 10.32 -0.99 -26.29
CA MET A 789 10.51 -0.79 -24.86
C MET A 789 11.86 -1.37 -24.42
N ILE A 790 12.50 -0.72 -23.45
CA ILE A 790 13.76 -1.15 -22.83
C ILE A 790 13.52 -1.28 -21.32
N ILE A 791 13.74 -2.47 -20.78
CA ILE A 791 13.53 -2.79 -19.37
C ILE A 791 14.89 -2.74 -18.67
N ALA A 792 15.00 -1.85 -17.68
CA ALA A 792 16.21 -1.52 -16.94
C ALA A 792 15.92 -1.30 -15.45
N THR A 793 15.06 -2.16 -14.87
CA THR A 793 14.55 -2.05 -13.49
C THR A 793 15.57 -2.31 -12.39
N GLY A 794 16.81 -2.67 -12.74
CA GLY A 794 17.89 -2.85 -11.77
C GLY A 794 17.87 -4.19 -11.06
N TYR A 795 18.24 -4.17 -9.78
CA TYR A 795 18.44 -5.33 -8.91
C TYR A 795 18.10 -4.91 -7.48
N ASP A 796 18.15 -5.84 -6.54
CA ASP A 796 18.17 -5.56 -5.10
C ASP A 796 19.20 -6.45 -4.40
N LEU A 797 19.51 -6.22 -3.13
CA LEU A 797 20.45 -7.03 -2.37
C LEU A 797 19.74 -8.11 -1.57
N PHE A 798 20.34 -9.31 -1.56
CA PHE A 798 19.91 -10.39 -0.68
C PHE A 798 20.01 -9.97 0.78
N ASP A 799 18.90 -10.08 1.51
CA ASP A 799 18.84 -9.82 2.93
C ASP A 799 19.63 -10.88 3.73
N PRO A 800 20.78 -10.52 4.34
CA PRO A 800 21.59 -11.46 5.09
C PRO A 800 20.94 -11.96 6.38
N GLU A 801 19.82 -11.39 6.84
CA GLU A 801 19.12 -11.82 8.05
C GLU A 801 18.67 -13.29 7.96
N ALA A 802 18.36 -13.74 6.73
CA ALA A 802 18.04 -15.13 6.43
C ALA A 802 19.17 -16.11 6.83
N ILE A 803 20.43 -15.65 6.90
CA ILE A 803 21.59 -16.47 7.22
C ILE A 803 22.02 -16.25 8.68
N GLU A 804 21.51 -17.09 9.58
CA GLU A 804 21.73 -16.91 11.02
C GLU A 804 23.21 -16.86 11.46
N ARG A 805 24.08 -17.59 10.76
CA ARG A 805 25.52 -17.69 11.09
C ARG A 805 26.29 -16.39 10.91
N PHE A 806 25.75 -15.41 10.17
CA PHE A 806 26.39 -14.10 10.00
C PHE A 806 25.95 -13.08 11.04
N GLY A 807 24.85 -13.34 11.76
CA GLY A 807 24.41 -12.49 12.87
C GLY A 807 23.95 -11.09 12.45
N TYR A 808 23.68 -10.83 11.17
CA TYR A 808 23.03 -9.60 10.71
C TYR A 808 21.65 -9.43 11.37
N GLY A 809 21.30 -8.19 11.72
CA GLY A 809 20.09 -7.85 12.52
C GLY A 809 20.15 -8.27 14.00
N ARG A 810 21.08 -9.14 14.41
CA ARG A 810 21.18 -9.71 15.77
C ARG A 810 22.42 -9.27 16.55
N LEU A 811 23.52 -9.02 15.85
CA LEU A 811 24.79 -8.59 16.40
C LEU A 811 25.07 -7.17 15.94
N ASP A 812 25.31 -6.27 16.90
CA ASP A 812 25.81 -4.92 16.62
C ASP A 812 27.13 -4.98 15.82
N ASN A 813 27.39 -3.97 14.98
CA ASN A 813 28.58 -3.83 14.14
C ASN A 813 28.74 -4.87 13.01
N VAL A 814 27.66 -5.55 12.62
CA VAL A 814 27.59 -6.35 11.40
C VAL A 814 26.76 -5.57 10.39
N TYR A 815 27.40 -5.09 9.32
CA TYR A 815 26.78 -4.24 8.31
C TYR A 815 26.80 -4.91 6.93
N THR A 816 25.88 -4.55 6.05
CA THR A 816 25.96 -4.88 4.62
C THR A 816 26.96 -3.97 3.92
N ALA A 817 27.45 -4.40 2.76
CA ALA A 817 28.33 -3.60 1.94
C ALA A 817 27.69 -2.27 1.54
N LEU A 818 26.38 -2.24 1.27
CA LEU A 818 25.68 -1.02 0.86
C LEU A 818 25.47 -0.05 2.03
N GLU A 819 25.19 -0.54 3.24
CA GLU A 819 25.21 0.29 4.46
C GLU A 819 26.56 0.99 4.64
N VAL A 820 27.67 0.26 4.44
CA VAL A 820 29.02 0.84 4.53
C VAL A 820 29.30 1.83 3.39
N GLU A 821 28.76 1.62 2.18
CA GLU A 821 28.80 2.64 1.12
C GLU A 821 28.14 3.94 1.57
N ARG A 822 26.98 3.83 2.22
CA ARG A 822 26.27 5.00 2.77
C ARG A 822 27.06 5.65 3.91
N MET A 823 27.77 4.89 4.74
CA MET A 823 28.64 5.48 5.77
C MET A 823 29.80 6.28 5.18
N ILE A 824 30.46 5.74 4.15
CA ILE A 824 31.66 6.36 3.54
C ILE A 824 31.28 7.55 2.65
N ASP A 825 30.06 7.57 2.12
CA ASP A 825 29.60 8.66 1.27
C ASP A 825 29.48 9.98 2.06
N ALA A 826 30.05 11.05 1.52
CA ALA A 826 30.04 12.37 2.15
C ALA A 826 28.64 12.98 2.30
N THR A 827 27.65 12.46 1.58
CA THR A 827 26.24 12.85 1.71
C THR A 827 25.38 11.80 2.43
N GLY A 828 26.01 10.78 2.98
CA GLY A 828 25.35 9.75 3.77
C GLY A 828 25.19 10.11 5.25
N PRO A 829 24.57 9.21 6.04
CA PRO A 829 24.12 9.50 7.40
C PRO A 829 25.26 9.77 8.40
N THR A 830 26.48 9.31 8.12
CA THR A 830 27.65 9.52 8.98
C THR A 830 28.64 10.54 8.40
N GLU A 831 28.22 11.34 7.40
CA GLU A 831 29.01 12.40 6.76
C GLU A 831 30.39 11.94 6.23
N GLY A 832 30.52 10.65 5.88
CA GLY A 832 31.76 10.05 5.39
C GLY A 832 32.61 9.35 6.46
N GLU A 833 32.19 9.34 7.73
CA GLU A 833 32.91 8.68 8.81
C GLU A 833 32.48 7.21 8.97
N VAL A 834 33.46 6.29 8.97
CA VAL A 834 33.22 4.86 9.21
C VAL A 834 33.23 4.59 10.71
N ILE A 835 32.04 4.45 11.31
CA ILE A 835 31.86 4.33 12.76
C ILE A 835 31.14 3.04 13.17
N LEU A 836 31.42 2.58 14.39
CA LEU A 836 30.71 1.51 15.07
C LEU A 836 29.41 2.03 15.71
N SER A 837 28.56 1.12 16.18
CA SER A 837 27.31 1.44 16.89
C SER A 837 27.48 2.31 18.15
N ASP A 838 28.68 2.34 18.74
CA ASP A 838 29.02 3.18 19.89
C ASP A 838 29.67 4.53 19.50
N GLY A 839 29.80 4.80 18.20
CA GLY A 839 30.41 6.01 17.64
C GLY A 839 31.94 6.00 17.60
N SER A 840 32.60 4.88 17.94
CA SER A 840 34.05 4.75 17.80
C SER A 840 34.47 4.26 16.40
N GLU A 841 35.70 4.58 15.99
CA GLU A 841 36.27 4.08 14.74
C GLU A 841 36.73 2.62 14.90
N PRO A 842 36.51 1.74 13.89
CA PRO A 842 36.99 0.36 13.93
C PRO A 842 38.51 0.29 13.77
N GLU A 843 39.20 -0.50 14.61
CA GLU A 843 40.63 -0.80 14.45
C GLU A 843 40.86 -2.08 13.60
N SER A 844 39.92 -3.02 13.62
CA SER A 844 39.94 -4.26 12.82
C SER A 844 38.62 -4.49 12.09
N VAL A 845 38.68 -4.72 10.78
CA VAL A 845 37.50 -4.96 9.93
C VAL A 845 37.63 -6.27 9.17
N VAL A 846 36.57 -7.07 9.15
CA VAL A 846 36.50 -8.29 8.33
C VAL A 846 35.38 -8.16 7.31
N ILE A 847 35.72 -8.24 6.01
CA ILE A 847 34.76 -8.23 4.91
C ILE A 847 34.52 -9.67 4.45
N VAL A 848 33.26 -10.11 4.44
CA VAL A 848 32.85 -11.46 4.09
C VAL A 848 32.22 -11.47 2.71
N HIS A 849 32.83 -12.19 1.77
CA HIS A 849 32.36 -12.30 0.39
C HIS A 849 31.28 -13.37 0.24
N CYS A 850 30.58 -13.32 -0.89
CA CYS A 850 29.67 -14.38 -1.33
C CYS A 850 28.52 -14.66 -0.35
N VAL A 851 28.09 -13.66 0.42
CA VAL A 851 26.96 -13.81 1.35
C VAL A 851 25.69 -14.04 0.52
N GLY A 852 25.10 -15.24 0.63
CA GLY A 852 23.96 -15.66 -0.19
C GLY A 852 24.27 -15.99 -1.65
N SER A 853 25.53 -15.90 -2.11
CA SER A 853 25.94 -16.24 -3.49
C SER A 853 26.87 -17.44 -3.51
N ARG A 854 26.76 -18.29 -4.54
CA ARG A 854 27.52 -19.56 -4.63
C ARG A 854 27.32 -20.42 -3.38
N ASP A 855 26.09 -20.44 -2.88
CA ASP A 855 25.64 -21.18 -1.70
C ASP A 855 24.46 -22.07 -2.14
N GLU A 856 24.57 -23.39 -1.95
CA GLU A 856 23.56 -24.37 -2.39
C GLU A 856 22.24 -24.22 -1.63
N ASP A 857 22.26 -23.63 -0.43
CA ASP A 857 21.05 -23.38 0.37
C ASP A 857 20.29 -22.13 -0.10
N TYR A 858 20.93 -21.25 -0.87
CA TYR A 858 20.38 -19.98 -1.37
C TYR A 858 20.57 -19.87 -2.88
N HIS A 859 21.56 -19.10 -3.37
CA HIS A 859 21.81 -18.92 -4.79
C HIS A 859 23.09 -19.62 -5.25
N GLU A 860 22.96 -20.53 -6.23
CA GLU A 860 24.11 -21.22 -6.84
C GLU A 860 24.96 -20.30 -7.76
N TYR A 861 24.40 -19.17 -8.22
CA TYR A 861 25.08 -18.24 -9.12
C TYR A 861 26.06 -17.29 -8.38
N CYS A 862 26.89 -16.61 -9.16
CA CYS A 862 27.82 -15.60 -8.65
C CYS A 862 27.33 -14.20 -8.99
N SER A 863 27.24 -13.33 -7.99
CA SER A 863 26.84 -11.92 -8.16
C SER A 863 27.85 -11.04 -8.89
N ARG A 864 29.01 -11.59 -9.28
CA ARG A 864 30.04 -11.01 -10.15
C ARG A 864 30.77 -9.75 -9.66
N VAL A 865 30.08 -8.83 -8.98
CA VAL A 865 30.60 -7.53 -8.54
C VAL A 865 31.13 -7.52 -7.10
N CYS A 866 30.69 -8.48 -6.28
CA CYS A 866 31.00 -8.49 -4.84
C CYS A 866 32.49 -8.45 -4.54
N CYS A 867 33.31 -9.28 -5.21
CA CYS A 867 34.76 -9.25 -4.98
C CYS A 867 35.38 -7.87 -5.26
N MET A 868 34.88 -7.15 -6.26
CA MET A 868 35.43 -5.86 -6.65
C MET A 868 34.98 -4.73 -5.73
N TYR A 869 33.71 -4.68 -5.34
CA TYR A 869 33.26 -3.67 -4.38
C TYR A 869 33.84 -3.94 -2.98
N SER A 870 34.03 -5.20 -2.56
CA SER A 870 34.66 -5.50 -1.26
C SER A 870 36.07 -4.93 -1.20
N MET A 871 36.88 -5.17 -2.25
CA MET A 871 38.23 -4.61 -2.36
C MET A 871 38.23 -3.08 -2.41
N LYS A 872 37.20 -2.49 -3.03
CA LYS A 872 37.00 -1.05 -3.03
C LYS A 872 36.70 -0.54 -1.62
N LEU A 873 35.78 -1.16 -0.90
CA LEU A 873 35.45 -0.81 0.47
C LEU A 873 36.66 -1.01 1.40
N ALA A 874 37.43 -2.08 1.22
CA ALA A 874 38.66 -2.31 1.99
C ALA A 874 39.68 -1.18 1.81
N HIS A 875 39.83 -0.68 0.58
CA HIS A 875 40.66 0.50 0.30
C HIS A 875 40.16 1.75 1.05
N LEU A 876 38.85 2.03 0.97
CA LEU A 876 38.27 3.24 1.54
C LEU A 876 38.26 3.23 3.06
N ILE A 877 37.87 2.11 3.68
CA ILE A 877 37.92 1.92 5.12
C ILE A 877 39.34 2.14 5.63
N LYS A 878 40.34 1.57 4.94
CA LYS A 878 41.75 1.74 5.31
C LYS A 878 42.25 3.17 5.12
N GLU A 879 41.80 3.87 4.07
CA GLU A 879 42.14 5.27 3.81
C GLU A 879 41.61 6.19 4.92
N GLU A 880 40.39 5.94 5.41
CA GLU A 880 39.73 6.77 6.41
C GLU A 880 40.12 6.43 7.86
N THR A 881 40.22 5.15 8.24
CA THR A 881 40.39 4.73 9.66
C THR A 881 41.77 4.12 9.99
N ASP A 882 42.63 3.87 9.00
CA ASP A 882 43.90 3.12 9.15
C ASP A 882 43.73 1.71 9.76
N ALA A 883 42.51 1.14 9.68
CA ALA A 883 42.18 -0.17 10.24
C ALA A 883 42.91 -1.36 9.59
N GLU A 884 43.05 -2.44 10.35
CA GLU A 884 43.49 -3.73 9.84
C GLU A 884 42.35 -4.47 9.14
N VAL A 885 42.30 -4.40 7.80
CA VAL A 885 41.22 -4.99 6.99
C VAL A 885 41.58 -6.40 6.50
N HIS A 886 40.64 -7.34 6.70
CA HIS A 886 40.72 -8.73 6.28
C HIS A 886 39.60 -9.07 5.30
N GLU A 887 39.96 -9.51 4.10
CA GLU A 887 39.06 -9.93 3.03
C GLU A 887 38.88 -11.45 3.07
N LEU A 888 37.75 -11.90 3.60
CA LEU A 888 37.41 -13.32 3.69
C LEU A 888 36.60 -13.74 2.47
N TYR A 889 37.26 -14.38 1.52
CA TYR A 889 36.68 -14.76 0.24
C TYR A 889 36.47 -16.27 0.09
N ASN A 890 35.49 -16.62 -0.76
CA ASN A 890 35.18 -18.00 -1.10
C ASN A 890 36.32 -18.64 -1.94
N VAL A 891 36.10 -19.80 -2.57
CA VAL A 891 37.14 -20.52 -3.34
C VAL A 891 37.97 -19.66 -4.32
N ASP A 892 37.40 -18.59 -4.88
CA ASP A 892 38.03 -17.72 -5.89
C ASP A 892 37.78 -16.24 -5.63
N LEU A 893 38.78 -15.38 -5.84
CA LEU A 893 38.60 -13.94 -6.08
C LEU A 893 38.34 -13.70 -7.56
N ARG A 894 37.29 -12.95 -7.89
CA ARG A 894 36.87 -12.70 -9.28
C ARG A 894 37.11 -11.25 -9.71
N ALA A 895 38.36 -10.93 -10.02
CA ALA A 895 38.77 -9.64 -10.57
C ALA A 895 38.73 -9.64 -12.11
N SER A 896 37.54 -9.81 -12.69
CA SER A 896 37.37 -9.87 -14.15
C SER A 896 37.07 -8.51 -14.76
N GLY A 897 37.87 -8.08 -15.75
CA GLY A 897 37.66 -6.81 -16.45
C GLY A 897 38.98 -6.10 -16.72
N LYS A 898 38.92 -4.96 -17.40
CA LYS A 898 40.12 -4.14 -17.65
C LYS A 898 40.51 -3.39 -16.38
N GLY A 899 41.72 -3.60 -15.87
CA GLY A 899 42.19 -2.92 -14.65
C GLY A 899 41.77 -3.59 -13.35
N ALA A 900 40.96 -4.65 -13.39
CA ALA A 900 40.44 -5.29 -12.18
C ALA A 900 41.52 -6.10 -11.43
N GLU A 901 42.33 -6.86 -12.18
CA GLU A 901 43.48 -7.59 -11.61
C GLU A 901 44.54 -6.63 -11.09
N GLU A 902 44.82 -5.55 -11.83
CA GLU A 902 45.75 -4.49 -11.38
C GLU A 902 45.24 -3.79 -10.12
N PHE A 903 43.92 -3.63 -9.98
CA PHE A 903 43.30 -3.13 -8.76
C PHE A 903 43.50 -4.10 -7.60
N TYR A 904 43.23 -5.40 -7.78
CA TYR A 904 43.53 -6.42 -6.76
C TYR A 904 44.99 -6.38 -6.29
N ASN A 905 45.95 -6.36 -7.22
CA ASN A 905 47.38 -6.30 -6.87
C ASN A 905 47.71 -5.02 -6.05
N ARG A 906 47.09 -3.89 -6.40
CA ARG A 906 47.25 -2.65 -5.64
C ARG A 906 46.72 -2.79 -4.21
N ILE A 907 45.53 -3.36 -4.03
CA ILE A 907 44.90 -3.56 -2.71
C ILE A 907 45.75 -4.51 -1.84
N GLU A 908 46.36 -5.54 -2.43
CA GLU A 908 47.32 -6.41 -1.74
C GLU A 908 48.58 -5.64 -1.31
N GLU A 909 49.13 -4.78 -2.17
CA GLU A 909 50.30 -3.93 -1.86
C GLU A 909 50.02 -2.90 -0.75
N GLU A 910 48.76 -2.47 -0.59
CA GLU A 910 48.31 -1.59 0.49
C GLU A 910 48.24 -2.31 1.85
N GLY A 911 48.47 -3.63 1.89
CA GLY A 911 48.56 -4.42 3.12
C GLY A 911 47.20 -4.86 3.65
N ILE A 912 46.26 -5.18 2.77
CA ILE A 912 44.97 -5.82 3.09
C ILE A 912 45.14 -7.34 3.03
N TYR A 913 44.60 -8.07 4.01
CA TYR A 913 44.82 -9.51 4.12
C TYR A 913 43.74 -10.31 3.39
N PHE A 914 44.12 -11.09 2.39
CA PHE A 914 43.19 -11.96 1.66
C PHE A 914 43.19 -13.38 2.23
N LEU A 915 42.04 -13.82 2.72
CA LEU A 915 41.86 -15.08 3.43
C LEU A 915 40.87 -15.98 2.69
N ARG A 916 41.30 -17.21 2.40
CA ARG A 916 40.55 -18.15 1.57
C ARG A 916 39.87 -19.23 2.42
N GLY A 917 38.55 -19.29 2.34
CA GLY A 917 37.78 -20.39 2.93
C GLY A 917 36.48 -20.65 2.17
N LYS A 918 35.67 -21.61 2.64
CA LYS A 918 34.33 -21.84 2.08
C LYS A 918 33.30 -21.01 2.83
N VAL A 919 32.40 -20.36 2.08
CA VAL A 919 31.37 -19.49 2.67
C VAL A 919 30.48 -20.20 3.70
N GLU A 920 30.23 -21.48 3.49
CA GLU A 920 29.45 -22.33 4.41
C GLU A 920 30.07 -22.46 5.81
N GLU A 921 31.39 -22.32 5.90
CA GLU A 921 32.17 -22.49 7.13
C GLU A 921 32.41 -21.15 7.85
N PHE A 922 31.94 -20.03 7.29
CA PHE A 922 32.08 -18.71 7.88
C PHE A 922 31.00 -18.48 8.93
N GLU A 923 31.40 -18.07 10.12
CA GLU A 923 30.50 -17.88 11.26
C GLU A 923 30.94 -16.67 12.08
N VAL A 924 30.06 -15.68 12.23
CA VAL A 924 30.30 -14.50 13.06
C VAL A 924 29.84 -14.80 14.48
N LYS A 925 30.73 -14.59 15.46
CA LYS A 925 30.43 -14.78 16.88
C LYS A 925 30.79 -13.56 17.69
N ARG A 926 30.03 -13.32 18.75
CA ARG A 926 30.39 -12.37 19.79
C ARG A 926 30.93 -13.11 21.02
N ARG A 927 32.10 -12.68 21.52
CA ARG A 927 32.64 -13.14 22.81
C ARG A 927 32.91 -11.91 23.67
N ASN A 928 32.10 -11.74 24.72
CA ASN A 928 32.04 -10.50 25.50
C ASN A 928 31.63 -9.30 24.63
N SER A 929 32.47 -8.29 24.49
CA SER A 929 32.23 -7.10 23.67
C SER A 929 32.84 -7.18 22.26
N GLN A 930 33.64 -8.20 21.95
CA GLN A 930 34.39 -8.30 20.69
C GLN A 930 33.74 -9.30 19.73
N LEU A 931 33.65 -8.95 18.43
CA LEU A 931 33.27 -9.88 17.38
C LEU A 931 34.48 -10.71 16.93
N TYR A 932 34.21 -11.94 16.50
CA TYR A 932 35.19 -12.81 15.87
C TYR A 932 34.56 -13.49 14.68
N VAL A 933 35.24 -13.48 13.54
CA VAL A 933 34.86 -14.25 12.36
C VAL A 933 35.63 -15.57 12.40
N LYS A 934 34.88 -16.66 12.58
CA LYS A 934 35.42 -18.01 12.52
C LYS A 934 35.33 -18.49 11.07
N TYR A 935 36.44 -19.01 10.57
CA TYR A 935 36.49 -19.65 9.26
C TYR A 935 37.46 -20.83 9.30
N LYS A 936 37.46 -21.61 8.23
CA LYS A 936 38.44 -22.67 8.02
C LYS A 936 39.16 -22.44 6.70
N GLU A 937 40.48 -22.44 6.75
CA GLU A 937 41.29 -22.26 5.56
C GLU A 937 41.16 -23.49 4.64
N SER A 938 41.08 -23.27 3.33
CA SER A 938 40.89 -24.35 2.34
C SER A 938 41.96 -25.45 2.40
N SER A 939 43.16 -25.15 2.91
CA SER A 939 44.28 -26.09 3.11
C SER A 939 44.42 -26.62 4.54
N GLY A 940 43.70 -26.06 5.50
CA GLY A 940 43.84 -26.34 6.92
C GLY A 940 42.76 -27.27 7.47
N GLU A 941 43.09 -28.06 8.50
CA GLU A 941 42.09 -28.83 9.27
C GLU A 941 41.54 -28.05 10.48
N GLU A 942 42.21 -26.97 10.89
CA GLU A 942 41.87 -26.19 12.08
C GLU A 942 40.99 -24.97 11.76
N ASN A 943 40.06 -24.66 12.68
CA ASN A 943 39.28 -23.42 12.61
C ASN A 943 40.14 -22.25 13.09
N ILE A 944 40.12 -21.16 12.35
CA ILE A 944 40.80 -19.90 12.67
C ILE A 944 39.73 -18.90 13.13
N GLU A 945 39.99 -18.16 14.21
CA GLU A 945 39.13 -17.08 14.70
C GLU A 945 39.89 -15.74 14.51
N ILE A 946 39.28 -14.78 13.81
CA ILE A 946 39.85 -13.44 13.59
C ILE A 946 39.05 -12.42 14.40
N PRO A 947 39.69 -11.63 15.30
CA PRO A 947 39.01 -10.54 15.97
C PRO A 947 38.61 -9.44 14.96
N ALA A 948 37.36 -9.00 15.04
CA ALA A 948 36.82 -7.91 14.24
C ALA A 948 36.10 -6.93 15.16
N ASP A 949 36.27 -5.64 14.94
CA ASP A 949 35.43 -4.61 15.54
C ASP A 949 34.18 -4.39 14.68
N MET A 950 34.35 -4.48 13.36
CA MET A 950 33.31 -4.40 12.34
C MET A 950 33.36 -5.60 11.40
N VAL A 951 32.19 -6.13 11.04
CA VAL A 951 32.06 -7.15 9.98
C VAL A 951 31.21 -6.59 8.86
N VAL A 952 31.71 -6.64 7.62
CA VAL A 952 31.00 -6.16 6.43
C VAL A 952 30.60 -7.35 5.57
N LEU A 953 29.30 -7.56 5.38
CA LEU A 953 28.73 -8.63 4.58
C LEU A 953 28.57 -8.16 3.14
N SER A 954 29.04 -8.95 2.18
CA SER A 954 28.92 -8.66 0.75
C SER A 954 27.81 -9.52 0.12
N PRO A 955 26.54 -9.08 0.20
CA PRO A 955 25.36 -9.86 -0.21
C PRO A 955 25.30 -10.12 -1.71
N ALA A 956 24.48 -11.11 -2.06
CA ALA A 956 24.13 -11.43 -3.44
C ALA A 956 23.29 -10.31 -4.07
N MET A 957 23.41 -10.13 -5.38
CA MET A 957 22.44 -9.35 -6.15
C MET A 957 21.28 -10.26 -6.52
N GLU A 958 20.07 -9.85 -6.20
CA GLU A 958 18.82 -10.50 -6.57
C GLU A 958 18.05 -9.64 -7.59
N PRO A 959 17.11 -10.22 -8.32
CA PRO A 959 16.13 -9.45 -9.08
C PRO A 959 15.36 -8.51 -8.15
N ALA A 960 14.97 -7.32 -8.63
CA ALA A 960 14.17 -6.38 -7.86
C ALA A 960 12.89 -7.05 -7.29
N PRO A 961 12.36 -6.64 -6.12
CA PRO A 961 11.22 -7.29 -5.47
C PRO A 961 9.95 -7.36 -6.34
N ASP A 962 9.78 -6.40 -7.24
CA ASP A 962 8.67 -6.30 -8.19
C ASP A 962 8.95 -6.98 -9.55
N ALA A 963 10.06 -7.70 -9.69
CA ALA A 963 10.44 -8.34 -10.96
C ALA A 963 9.38 -9.33 -11.47
N ASP A 964 8.62 -9.99 -10.59
CA ASP A 964 7.51 -10.88 -10.98
C ASP A 964 6.33 -10.11 -11.57
N GLU A 965 6.03 -8.93 -11.05
CA GLU A 965 4.98 -8.07 -11.59
C GLU A 965 5.42 -7.51 -12.95
N VAL A 966 6.64 -7.01 -13.05
CA VAL A 966 7.23 -6.55 -14.32
C VAL A 966 7.26 -7.69 -15.35
N ALA A 967 7.62 -8.92 -14.95
CA ALA A 967 7.58 -10.07 -15.86
C ALA A 967 6.17 -10.32 -16.42
N ARG A 968 5.13 -10.16 -15.60
CA ARG A 968 3.73 -10.32 -16.03
C ARG A 968 3.30 -9.18 -16.95
N VAL A 969 3.52 -7.92 -16.55
CA VAL A 969 3.13 -6.73 -17.31
C VAL A 969 3.76 -6.72 -18.70
N PHE A 970 5.05 -7.05 -18.81
CA PHE A 970 5.78 -7.04 -20.08
C PHE A 970 5.84 -8.42 -20.78
N SER A 971 5.20 -9.44 -20.21
CA SER A 971 5.22 -10.83 -20.72
C SER A 971 6.65 -11.39 -20.93
N LEU A 972 7.54 -11.14 -19.98
CA LEU A 972 8.95 -11.56 -20.03
C LEU A 972 9.13 -12.97 -19.44
N GLY A 973 10.10 -13.71 -19.98
CA GLY A 973 10.57 -14.95 -19.37
C GLY A 973 11.59 -14.68 -18.27
N ARG A 974 11.62 -15.52 -17.24
CA ARG A 974 12.68 -15.55 -16.22
C ARG A 974 13.65 -16.70 -16.48
N SER A 975 14.91 -16.49 -16.13
CA SER A 975 15.96 -17.50 -16.08
C SER A 975 15.90 -18.27 -14.76
N GLU A 976 16.67 -19.35 -14.63
CA GLU A 976 16.70 -20.18 -13.41
C GLU A 976 17.26 -19.42 -12.19
N ASP A 977 18.08 -18.41 -12.42
CA ASP A 977 18.62 -17.47 -11.43
C ASP A 977 17.62 -16.37 -11.02
N GLY A 978 16.41 -16.38 -11.59
CA GLY A 978 15.38 -15.39 -11.34
C GLY A 978 15.52 -14.09 -12.16
N PHE A 979 16.60 -13.85 -12.90
CA PHE A 979 16.68 -12.62 -13.70
C PHE A 979 15.87 -12.72 -15.00
N PHE A 980 15.70 -11.59 -15.72
CA PHE A 980 15.01 -11.62 -17.01
C PHE A 980 15.82 -12.35 -18.07
N ARG A 981 15.16 -13.28 -18.78
CA ARG A 981 15.80 -14.15 -19.77
C ARG A 981 15.95 -13.45 -21.11
N GLU A 982 17.18 -13.33 -21.58
CA GLU A 982 17.48 -12.92 -22.94
C GLU A 982 17.11 -14.00 -23.98
N ARG A 983 16.97 -13.61 -25.24
CA ARG A 983 16.64 -14.51 -26.34
C ARG A 983 17.77 -15.51 -26.62
N HIS A 984 19.01 -15.04 -26.58
CA HIS A 984 20.17 -15.91 -26.70
C HIS A 984 21.42 -15.26 -26.07
N PRO A 985 22.14 -15.96 -25.18
CA PRO A 985 23.24 -15.39 -24.38
C PRO A 985 24.36 -14.70 -25.17
N LYS A 986 24.55 -15.08 -26.44
CA LYS A 986 25.66 -14.58 -27.29
C LYS A 986 25.23 -13.87 -28.57
N LEU A 987 24.04 -14.19 -29.09
CA LEU A 987 23.59 -13.70 -30.40
C LEU A 987 22.65 -12.51 -30.25
N ALA A 988 21.88 -12.50 -29.16
CA ALA A 988 20.88 -11.50 -28.90
C ALA A 988 20.77 -11.25 -27.37
N PRO A 989 21.87 -10.80 -26.72
CA PRO A 989 21.96 -10.72 -25.26
C PRO A 989 21.09 -9.62 -24.63
N VAL A 990 20.57 -8.69 -25.46
CA VAL A 990 19.66 -7.62 -25.03
C VAL A 990 18.24 -7.81 -25.54
N ASN A 991 18.00 -8.79 -26.41
CA ASN A 991 16.66 -9.07 -26.91
C ASN A 991 15.94 -10.01 -25.96
N THR A 992 14.62 -9.87 -25.83
CA THR A 992 13.79 -10.82 -25.11
C THR A 992 13.11 -11.80 -26.07
N GLY A 993 12.32 -12.74 -25.52
CA GLY A 993 11.41 -13.57 -26.31
C GLY A 993 10.25 -12.78 -26.96
N VAL A 994 10.00 -11.55 -26.50
CA VAL A 994 8.99 -10.65 -27.06
C VAL A 994 9.69 -9.64 -27.97
N ASP A 995 9.37 -9.68 -29.27
CA ASP A 995 9.96 -8.74 -30.21
C ASP A 995 9.60 -7.29 -29.84
N GLY A 996 10.55 -6.36 -29.96
CA GLY A 996 10.37 -4.97 -29.58
C GLY A 996 10.50 -4.67 -28.08
N ILE A 997 10.75 -5.67 -27.23
CA ILE A 997 11.14 -5.47 -25.83
C ILE A 997 12.60 -5.92 -25.62
N PHE A 998 13.41 -5.04 -25.04
CA PHE A 998 14.83 -5.22 -24.81
C PHE A 998 15.18 -5.14 -23.32
N LEU A 999 16.33 -5.68 -22.93
CA LEU A 999 16.85 -5.67 -21.56
C LEU A 999 18.14 -4.85 -21.47
N ALA A 1000 18.31 -4.11 -20.37
CA ALA A 1000 19.52 -3.37 -20.08
C ALA A 1000 19.85 -3.36 -18.57
N GLY A 1001 21.10 -3.64 -18.21
CA GLY A 1001 21.58 -3.53 -16.85
C GLY A 1001 21.34 -4.78 -16.00
N ALA A 1002 21.35 -4.58 -14.68
CA ALA A 1002 21.37 -5.67 -13.70
C ALA A 1002 20.10 -6.54 -13.69
N CYS A 1003 18.97 -6.06 -14.24
CA CYS A 1003 17.72 -6.83 -14.29
C CYS A 1003 17.81 -8.09 -15.18
N GLN A 1004 18.81 -8.17 -16.07
CA GLN A 1004 19.08 -9.35 -16.89
C GLN A 1004 20.03 -10.35 -16.21
N ALA A 1005 20.95 -9.89 -15.37
CA ALA A 1005 21.91 -10.71 -14.61
C ALA A 1005 22.82 -9.80 -13.77
N PRO A 1006 23.47 -10.29 -12.70
CA PRO A 1006 24.45 -9.54 -11.92
C PRO A 1006 25.63 -9.03 -12.78
N LYS A 1007 25.87 -7.72 -12.77
CA LYS A 1007 26.91 -7.05 -13.57
C LYS A 1007 27.29 -5.68 -12.99
N ASP A 1008 28.46 -5.19 -13.39
CA ASP A 1008 28.99 -3.89 -12.96
C ASP A 1008 28.46 -2.72 -13.80
N ILE A 1009 28.88 -1.51 -13.46
CA ILE A 1009 28.47 -0.26 -14.12
C ILE A 1009 28.91 -0.24 -15.60
N PRO A 1010 30.18 -0.50 -15.97
CA PRO A 1010 30.61 -0.50 -17.37
C PRO A 1010 29.82 -1.46 -18.26
N ASP A 1011 29.56 -2.68 -17.79
CA ASP A 1011 28.76 -3.64 -18.55
C ASP A 1011 27.29 -3.19 -18.65
N SER A 1012 26.74 -2.61 -17.59
CA SER A 1012 25.38 -2.05 -17.59
C SER A 1012 25.21 -0.91 -18.58
N VAL A 1013 26.19 0.01 -18.64
CA VAL A 1013 26.25 1.11 -19.62
C VAL A 1013 26.36 0.54 -21.04
N GLY A 1014 27.27 -0.42 -21.26
CA GLY A 1014 27.42 -1.08 -22.55
C GLY A 1014 26.15 -1.79 -23.02
N GLN A 1015 25.42 -2.42 -22.08
CA GLN A 1015 24.14 -3.07 -22.37
C GLN A 1015 23.03 -2.05 -22.66
N GLY A 1016 22.99 -0.93 -21.95
CA GLY A 1016 22.06 0.18 -22.21
C GLY A 1016 22.23 0.75 -23.62
N ALA A 1017 23.48 1.04 -24.02
CA ALA A 1017 23.78 1.49 -25.38
C ALA A 1017 23.42 0.42 -26.45
N ALA A 1018 23.65 -0.86 -26.17
CA ALA A 1018 23.29 -1.95 -27.08
C ALA A 1018 21.76 -2.10 -27.24
N ALA A 1019 20.99 -1.94 -26.16
CA ALA A 1019 19.53 -1.94 -26.21
C ALA A 1019 18.99 -0.73 -26.99
N ALA A 1020 19.57 0.45 -26.76
CA ALA A 1020 19.26 1.66 -27.51
C ALA A 1020 19.48 1.50 -29.02
N ASP A 1021 20.61 0.89 -29.44
CA ASP A 1021 20.88 0.61 -30.86
C ASP A 1021 19.80 -0.31 -31.48
N LYS A 1022 19.36 -1.35 -30.77
CA LYS A 1022 18.29 -2.23 -31.25
C LYS A 1022 16.94 -1.51 -31.35
N ALA A 1023 16.61 -0.69 -30.36
CA ALA A 1023 15.41 0.13 -30.35
C ALA A 1023 15.40 1.15 -31.50
N ALA A 1024 16.50 1.90 -31.67
CA ALA A 1024 16.66 2.87 -32.74
C ALA A 1024 16.60 2.22 -34.12
N ALA A 1025 17.28 1.07 -34.31
CA ALA A 1025 17.24 0.32 -35.57
C ALA A 1025 15.83 -0.16 -35.94
N MET A 1026 15.00 -0.49 -34.95
CA MET A 1026 13.59 -0.85 -35.17
C MET A 1026 12.77 0.38 -35.61
N ILE A 1027 12.99 1.54 -35.00
CA ILE A 1027 12.31 2.79 -35.38
C ILE A 1027 12.77 3.24 -36.78
N ASP A 1028 14.06 3.17 -37.09
CA ASP A 1028 14.62 3.57 -38.39
C ASP A 1028 14.13 2.69 -39.54
N ARG A 1029 13.87 1.40 -39.26
CA ARG A 1029 13.23 0.52 -40.22
C ARG A 1029 11.82 1.01 -40.57
N GLY A 1030 11.11 1.61 -39.62
CA GLY A 1030 9.77 2.19 -39.79
C GLY A 1030 8.63 1.18 -39.88
N PHE A 1031 8.93 -0.10 -40.03
CA PHE A 1031 7.96 -1.18 -40.06
C PHE A 1031 8.45 -2.42 -39.29
N GLN A 1032 7.51 -3.20 -38.76
CA GLN A 1032 7.77 -4.46 -38.09
C GLN A 1032 7.05 -5.59 -38.82
N LYS A 1033 7.75 -6.70 -39.00
CA LYS A 1033 7.20 -7.92 -39.59
C LYS A 1033 6.45 -8.71 -38.51
N LEU A 1034 5.16 -8.91 -38.70
CA LEU A 1034 4.33 -9.73 -37.80
C LEU A 1034 4.51 -11.21 -38.10
N ASN A 1035 4.39 -12.03 -37.05
CA ASN A 1035 4.35 -13.47 -37.18
C ASN A 1035 3.08 -13.90 -37.94
N PRO A 1036 3.17 -14.61 -39.07
CA PRO A 1036 2.00 -15.01 -39.84
C PRO A 1036 1.33 -16.29 -39.35
N TYR A 1037 1.84 -16.92 -38.28
CA TYR A 1037 1.19 -18.04 -37.60
C TYR A 1037 -0.03 -17.62 -36.76
N ILE A 1038 -0.89 -16.76 -37.32
CA ILE A 1038 -2.10 -16.27 -36.68
C ILE A 1038 -3.24 -17.30 -36.80
N SER A 1039 -4.25 -17.14 -35.96
CA SER A 1039 -5.48 -17.91 -36.04
C SER A 1039 -6.47 -17.27 -37.01
N GLU A 1040 -7.13 -18.10 -37.82
CA GLU A 1040 -8.23 -17.73 -38.70
C GLU A 1040 -9.50 -18.46 -38.24
N ILE A 1041 -10.67 -17.80 -38.36
CA ILE A 1041 -11.97 -18.42 -38.12
C ILE A 1041 -12.72 -18.49 -39.45
N ASP A 1042 -12.95 -19.71 -39.92
CA ASP A 1042 -13.78 -19.97 -41.09
C ASP A 1042 -15.23 -19.58 -40.78
N LYS A 1043 -15.71 -18.56 -41.50
CA LYS A 1043 -17.04 -17.95 -41.31
C LYS A 1043 -18.16 -18.88 -41.77
N ASP A 1044 -17.89 -19.82 -42.67
CA ASP A 1044 -18.89 -20.77 -43.17
C ASP A 1044 -19.10 -21.95 -42.20
N VAL A 1045 -18.10 -22.24 -41.35
CA VAL A 1045 -18.13 -23.33 -40.35
C VAL A 1045 -18.47 -22.81 -38.95
N CYS A 1046 -18.20 -21.54 -38.66
CA CYS A 1046 -18.42 -20.94 -37.35
C CYS A 1046 -19.90 -20.98 -36.94
N SER A 1047 -20.18 -21.55 -35.76
CA SER A 1047 -21.54 -21.58 -35.19
C SER A 1047 -21.87 -20.38 -34.29
N GLY A 1048 -20.94 -19.44 -34.13
CA GLY A 1048 -21.13 -18.26 -33.30
C GLY A 1048 -21.21 -18.52 -31.79
N CYS A 1049 -20.63 -19.61 -31.28
CA CYS A 1049 -20.72 -19.99 -29.86
C CYS A 1049 -19.98 -19.07 -28.87
N ARG A 1050 -19.16 -18.13 -29.36
CA ARG A 1050 -18.39 -17.13 -28.60
C ARG A 1050 -17.34 -17.69 -27.62
N THR A 1051 -17.14 -19.00 -27.55
CA THR A 1051 -16.19 -19.63 -26.62
C THR A 1051 -14.74 -19.20 -26.90
N CYS A 1052 -14.39 -18.99 -28.17
CA CYS A 1052 -13.06 -18.53 -28.55
C CYS A 1052 -12.71 -17.12 -28.02
N ILE A 1053 -13.71 -16.25 -27.80
CA ILE A 1053 -13.51 -14.88 -27.32
C ILE A 1053 -12.95 -14.92 -25.90
N TYR A 1054 -13.63 -15.63 -25.00
CA TYR A 1054 -13.18 -15.78 -23.61
C TYR A 1054 -11.87 -16.56 -23.44
N ALA A 1055 -11.47 -17.32 -24.46
CA ALA A 1055 -10.26 -18.12 -24.43
C ALA A 1055 -9.03 -17.35 -24.93
N CYS A 1056 -9.20 -16.20 -25.58
CA CYS A 1056 -8.09 -15.42 -26.11
C CYS A 1056 -7.50 -14.53 -25.00
N PRO A 1057 -6.23 -14.71 -24.61
CA PRO A 1057 -5.60 -13.87 -23.58
C PRO A 1057 -5.23 -12.46 -24.09
N TYR A 1058 -5.42 -12.19 -25.38
CA TYR A 1058 -5.01 -10.95 -26.05
C TYR A 1058 -6.21 -10.17 -26.63
N ASP A 1059 -7.44 -10.58 -26.30
CA ASP A 1059 -8.69 -10.03 -26.85
C ASP A 1059 -8.70 -9.85 -28.38
N ALA A 1060 -7.99 -10.76 -29.07
CA ALA A 1060 -7.82 -10.70 -30.51
C ALA A 1060 -9.07 -11.19 -31.27
N ILE A 1061 -10.13 -11.65 -30.59
CA ILE A 1061 -11.31 -12.24 -31.24
C ILE A 1061 -12.55 -11.42 -30.90
N GLU A 1062 -13.22 -10.92 -31.92
CA GLU A 1062 -14.47 -10.17 -31.80
C GLU A 1062 -15.66 -10.99 -32.33
N PHE A 1063 -16.87 -10.58 -31.95
CA PHE A 1063 -18.10 -11.15 -32.47
C PHE A 1063 -18.77 -10.18 -33.45
N ASP A 1064 -18.94 -10.61 -34.69
CA ASP A 1064 -19.72 -9.87 -35.70
C ASP A 1064 -21.20 -10.18 -35.48
N GLU A 1065 -21.94 -9.24 -34.88
CA GLU A 1065 -23.38 -9.41 -34.59
C GLU A 1065 -24.25 -9.52 -35.85
N GLU A 1066 -23.84 -8.91 -36.97
CA GLU A 1066 -24.62 -8.95 -38.21
C GLU A 1066 -24.53 -10.33 -38.88
N LYS A 1067 -23.36 -10.96 -38.83
CA LYS A 1067 -23.11 -12.27 -39.45
C LYS A 1067 -23.29 -13.44 -38.48
N GLY A 1068 -23.34 -13.18 -37.17
CA GLY A 1068 -23.47 -14.21 -36.14
C GLY A 1068 -22.23 -15.11 -36.02
N VAL A 1069 -21.06 -14.61 -36.40
CA VAL A 1069 -19.79 -15.36 -36.40
C VAL A 1069 -18.69 -14.58 -35.67
N SER A 1070 -17.70 -15.30 -35.16
CA SER A 1070 -16.51 -14.69 -34.57
C SER A 1070 -15.48 -14.36 -35.65
N ASN A 1071 -14.72 -13.28 -35.46
CA ASN A 1071 -13.68 -12.80 -36.36
C ASN A 1071 -12.39 -12.53 -35.57
N VAL A 1072 -11.23 -12.85 -36.15
CA VAL A 1072 -9.94 -12.58 -35.51
C VAL A 1072 -9.39 -11.24 -36.01
N ARG A 1073 -9.00 -10.38 -35.08
CA ARG A 1073 -8.18 -9.19 -35.33
C ARG A 1073 -6.74 -9.62 -35.49
N GLU A 1074 -6.32 -9.69 -36.76
CA GLU A 1074 -5.06 -10.29 -37.16
C GLU A 1074 -3.83 -9.57 -36.56
N THR A 1075 -3.92 -8.28 -36.26
CA THR A 1075 -2.84 -7.49 -35.63
C THR A 1075 -2.60 -7.83 -34.15
N LEU A 1076 -3.63 -8.29 -33.44
CA LEU A 1076 -3.55 -8.65 -32.02
C LEU A 1076 -3.24 -10.14 -31.82
N CYS A 1077 -3.51 -10.98 -32.82
CA CYS A 1077 -3.30 -12.42 -32.71
C CYS A 1077 -1.81 -12.76 -32.63
N LYS A 1078 -1.34 -13.24 -31.47
CA LYS A 1078 0.04 -13.72 -31.28
C LYS A 1078 0.29 -15.15 -31.77
N GLY A 1079 -0.75 -15.84 -32.26
CA GLY A 1079 -0.60 -17.23 -32.72
C GLY A 1079 -0.39 -18.23 -31.58
N CYS A 1080 -1.11 -18.12 -30.47
CA CYS A 1080 -1.02 -19.10 -29.38
C CYS A 1080 -1.77 -20.42 -29.64
N GLY A 1081 -2.68 -20.45 -30.62
CA GLY A 1081 -3.49 -21.64 -30.95
C GLY A 1081 -4.59 -22.01 -29.95
N ILE A 1082 -4.76 -21.29 -28.83
CA ILE A 1082 -5.77 -21.63 -27.81
C ILE A 1082 -7.19 -21.64 -28.39
N CYS A 1083 -7.49 -20.71 -29.29
CA CYS A 1083 -8.81 -20.60 -29.89
C CYS A 1083 -9.13 -21.76 -30.86
N SER A 1084 -8.13 -22.35 -31.53
CA SER A 1084 -8.35 -23.55 -32.36
C SER A 1084 -8.59 -24.77 -31.49
N MET A 1085 -7.85 -24.92 -30.39
CA MET A 1085 -8.03 -26.03 -29.44
C MET A 1085 -9.43 -26.06 -28.80
N ILE A 1086 -10.00 -24.89 -28.47
CA ILE A 1086 -11.32 -24.81 -27.83
C ILE A 1086 -12.49 -24.87 -28.83
N CYS A 1087 -12.20 -24.71 -30.12
CA CYS A 1087 -13.23 -24.62 -31.16
C CYS A 1087 -13.84 -25.99 -31.48
N ARG A 1088 -15.02 -26.25 -30.92
CA ARG A 1088 -15.72 -27.53 -31.09
C ARG A 1088 -16.19 -27.82 -32.52
N THR A 1089 -16.35 -26.79 -33.35
CA THR A 1089 -16.77 -26.95 -34.74
C THR A 1089 -15.59 -27.14 -35.68
N GLY A 1090 -14.35 -26.95 -35.22
CA GLY A 1090 -13.16 -26.90 -36.08
C GLY A 1090 -13.08 -25.66 -36.97
N ALA A 1091 -13.92 -24.65 -36.72
CA ALA A 1091 -13.93 -23.41 -37.51
C ALA A 1091 -12.66 -22.56 -37.29
N ALA A 1092 -12.07 -22.62 -36.10
CA ALA A 1092 -10.86 -21.88 -35.78
C ALA A 1092 -9.64 -22.77 -36.02
N HIS A 1093 -8.69 -22.31 -36.84
CA HIS A 1093 -7.44 -23.01 -37.10
C HIS A 1093 -6.27 -22.01 -37.09
N GLN A 1094 -5.07 -22.50 -36.84
CA GLN A 1094 -3.86 -21.67 -36.82
C GLN A 1094 -3.03 -21.96 -38.07
N HIS A 1095 -2.64 -20.91 -38.81
CA HIS A 1095 -1.72 -21.08 -39.93
C HIS A 1095 -0.39 -21.69 -39.46
N GLY A 1096 0.15 -22.63 -40.24
CA GLY A 1096 1.39 -23.36 -39.91
C GLY A 1096 1.29 -24.40 -38.79
N TYR A 1097 0.17 -24.46 -38.07
CA TYR A 1097 -0.12 -25.43 -37.00
C TYR A 1097 -1.57 -25.96 -37.09
N THR A 1098 -2.01 -26.31 -38.30
CA THR A 1098 -3.35 -26.89 -38.52
C THR A 1098 -3.43 -28.32 -37.98
N ASP A 1099 -4.64 -28.79 -37.66
CA ASP A 1099 -4.87 -30.16 -37.17
C ASP A 1099 -4.33 -31.22 -38.13
N ASP A 1100 -4.44 -30.99 -39.44
CA ASP A 1100 -3.90 -31.88 -40.47
C ASP A 1100 -2.37 -31.93 -40.47
N GLN A 1101 -1.70 -30.78 -40.26
CA GLN A 1101 -0.25 -30.69 -40.14
C GLN A 1101 0.25 -31.41 -38.87
N LEU A 1102 -0.37 -31.15 -37.73
CA LEU A 1102 -0.02 -31.76 -36.44
C LEU A 1102 -0.31 -33.26 -36.41
N THR A 1103 -1.46 -33.69 -36.95
CA THR A 1103 -1.80 -35.12 -37.04
C THR A 1103 -0.82 -35.86 -37.92
N ALA A 1104 -0.38 -35.27 -39.03
CA ALA A 1104 0.63 -35.86 -39.88
C ALA A 1104 1.98 -36.01 -39.17
N GLU A 1105 2.39 -34.99 -38.42
CA GLU A 1105 3.59 -35.04 -37.59
C GLU A 1105 3.50 -36.19 -36.57
N ILE A 1106 2.42 -36.26 -35.80
CA ILE A 1106 2.22 -37.30 -34.77
C ILE A 1106 2.18 -38.71 -35.37
N VAL A 1107 1.42 -38.94 -36.43
CA VAL A 1107 1.27 -40.27 -37.04
C VAL A 1107 2.61 -40.76 -37.59
N SER A 1108 3.40 -39.87 -38.18
CA SER A 1108 4.70 -40.23 -38.77
C SER A 1108 5.81 -40.45 -37.74
N VAL A 1109 5.70 -39.90 -36.52
CA VAL A 1109 6.59 -40.27 -35.40
C VAL A 1109 6.35 -41.72 -34.95
N LEU A 1110 5.13 -42.23 -35.10
CA LEU A 1110 4.71 -43.57 -34.68
C LEU A 1110 4.95 -44.66 -35.75
N GLN A 1111 5.21 -44.25 -36.99
CA GLN A 1111 5.49 -45.11 -38.14
C GLN A 1111 7.00 -45.17 -38.37
#